data_AF-A0A2V8RKJ6-F1
#
_entry.id   AF-A0A2V8RKJ6-F1
#
_cell.length_a   1.000
_cell.length_b   1.000
_cell.length_c   1.000
_cell.angle_alpha   90.00
_cell.angle_beta   90.00
_cell.angle_gamma   90.00
#
_symmetry.space_group_name_H-M   'P 1'
#
loop_
_entity.id
_entity.type
_entity.pdbx_description
1 polymer ?
#
loop_
_entity_poly.entity_id
_entity_poly.type
_entity_poly.pdbx_seq_one_letter_code
_entity_poly.pdbx_strand_id
1 'polypeptide(L)'
;MLKTRLMLCLLAVAALALTAADASRAQSSQPELTEEFHQTYPLAGEGRVSLSNINGDVRVAAWDRNEVKVDAVKRAYMQERLQEARIEVDAAPSSVHIETKYPESSWSGRDRDRRENPASVEYTLTVPRGASLEEVNLINGGLIVEGLAGPVHASSVNGRVSARGLTGAVNLSVVNGRLEATLDRLSESGAITLKAVNGPVVVTIPSDSNATLRASTVSGSISNDFNLPVREGEYVGRDLEGRLGQGGARVRLDNVNGSISIRRANDNRPLSPVTNLLSETRRGEDYDKESGDAREAEREARAETRSASREARDAEREAARESQGDIEEATREAQREAERATRETQREAEKAAKEIEKAAKDIDKERLKEGIKEGVRGGVVRDDSRRQTERESNSFNVSGTPRVRVETFDGAISVHAWDKPEVMYTATKRASDEREMQGIKLVAQGAGGSEVTLRADFDKSHARVYEERNGRVVSFSSNASVEFDVYVPRSATLFVSTGDGRVRVEGVGGELDVRTGDGPVDVTGARGRLRAETGDGRILVEGFDGDAEARTGDGRITLDGNFRTLAAHTGDGTISLSVPDGTNATVETNAESVFNDGVAVAETPNEARVRRWRIGGGGQVFTLRTGDGRVVLRRR
;
A
#
# COMPACT_ATOMS: atom_id res chain seq x y z
N MET A 1 82.14 0.93 38.19
CA MET A 1 80.78 0.35 38.35
C MET A 1 79.99 0.50 37.04
N LEU A 2 80.30 -0.28 35.99
CA LEU A 2 79.66 -0.09 34.67
C LEU A 2 79.16 -1.39 34.00
N LYS A 3 79.33 -2.56 34.63
CA LYS A 3 78.87 -3.86 34.11
C LYS A 3 77.51 -4.33 34.65
N THR A 4 76.99 -3.69 35.69
CA THR A 4 75.68 -4.03 36.31
C THR A 4 74.49 -3.25 35.74
N ARG A 5 74.70 -2.31 34.80
CA ARG A 5 73.62 -1.54 34.13
C ARG A 5 73.23 -2.06 32.75
N LEU A 6 74.07 -2.89 32.11
CA LEU A 6 73.79 -3.40 30.75
C LEU A 6 72.83 -4.61 30.75
N MET A 7 72.80 -5.39 31.83
CA MET A 7 72.00 -6.61 31.93
C MET A 7 70.52 -6.36 32.29
N LEU A 8 70.18 -5.19 32.85
CA LEU A 8 68.79 -4.82 33.14
C LEU A 8 68.03 -4.31 31.90
N CYS A 9 68.74 -3.78 30.90
CA CYS A 9 68.10 -3.23 29.69
C CYS A 9 67.65 -4.32 28.70
N LEU A 10 68.25 -5.51 28.74
CA LEU A 10 67.92 -6.61 27.83
C LEU A 10 66.67 -7.41 28.25
N LEU A 11 66.31 -7.42 29.54
CA LEU A 11 65.06 -8.02 30.03
C LEU A 11 63.85 -7.09 29.85
N ALA A 12 64.05 -5.77 29.85
CA ALA A 12 62.98 -4.80 29.60
C ALA A 12 62.49 -4.81 28.12
N VAL A 13 63.39 -5.09 27.17
CA VAL A 13 63.04 -5.17 25.73
C VAL A 13 62.31 -6.49 25.39
N ALA A 14 62.60 -7.58 26.09
CA ALA A 14 61.86 -8.84 25.93
C ALA A 14 60.43 -8.78 26.51
N ALA A 15 60.20 -7.98 27.56
CA ALA A 15 58.88 -7.81 28.16
C ALA A 15 57.93 -6.90 27.34
N LEU A 16 58.47 -5.97 26.54
CA LEU A 16 57.66 -5.20 25.57
C LEU A 16 57.39 -5.97 24.25
N ALA A 17 58.09 -7.09 24.01
CA ALA A 17 57.90 -7.90 22.81
C ALA A 17 56.78 -8.96 22.93
N LEU A 18 56.30 -9.27 24.15
CA LEU A 18 55.22 -10.25 24.37
C LEU A 18 53.82 -9.65 24.54
N THR A 19 53.68 -8.33 24.71
CA THR A 19 52.36 -7.65 24.66
C THR A 19 52.00 -7.15 23.26
N ALA A 20 52.91 -7.24 22.29
CA ALA A 20 52.70 -6.85 20.90
C ALA A 20 52.08 -7.96 20.01
N ALA A 21 51.89 -9.18 20.54
CA ALA A 21 51.37 -10.32 19.77
C ALA A 21 49.82 -10.35 19.68
N ASP A 22 49.11 -9.95 20.74
CA ASP A 22 47.63 -9.95 20.77
C ASP A 22 46.98 -8.72 20.09
N ALA A 23 47.78 -7.72 19.67
CA ALA A 23 47.28 -6.54 18.98
C ALA A 23 46.92 -6.78 17.49
N SER A 24 47.13 -7.99 16.97
CA SER A 24 46.96 -8.32 15.55
C SER A 24 45.61 -8.98 15.19
N ARG A 25 44.64 -8.98 16.12
CA ARG A 25 43.27 -9.50 15.89
C ARG A 25 42.14 -8.49 16.13
N ALA A 26 42.45 -7.21 16.28
CA ALA A 26 41.46 -6.13 16.20
C ALA A 26 41.10 -5.86 14.73
N GLN A 27 40.14 -6.62 14.21
CA GLN A 27 39.57 -6.39 12.88
C GLN A 27 38.90 -5.01 12.87
N SER A 28 39.42 -4.10 12.04
CA SER A 28 39.10 -2.66 12.11
C SER A 28 37.67 -2.33 11.67
N SER A 29 36.73 -2.31 12.61
CA SER A 29 35.45 -1.62 12.45
C SER A 29 35.65 -0.12 12.71
N GLN A 30 35.63 0.70 11.66
CA GLN A 30 35.40 2.14 11.86
C GLN A 30 33.99 2.33 12.44
N PRO A 31 33.78 3.29 13.37
CA PRO A 31 32.48 3.51 13.98
C PRO A 31 31.46 4.02 12.95
N GLU A 32 30.20 3.63 13.11
CA GLU A 32 29.08 4.24 12.38
C GLU A 32 29.02 5.73 12.70
N LEU A 33 28.93 6.56 11.66
CA LEU A 33 28.68 7.98 11.80
C LEU A 33 27.21 8.15 12.18
N THR A 34 26.99 8.89 13.27
CA THR A 34 25.66 9.16 13.82
C THR A 34 25.43 10.66 13.81
N GLU A 35 24.31 11.10 13.25
CA GLU A 35 23.84 12.48 13.32
C GLU A 35 22.48 12.48 14.03
N GLU A 36 22.39 13.25 15.11
CA GLU A 36 21.18 13.36 15.92
C GLU A 36 20.44 14.66 15.58
N PHE A 37 19.15 14.53 15.28
CA PHE A 37 18.24 15.63 15.03
C PHE A 37 17.22 15.67 16.15
N HIS A 38 17.18 16.78 16.89
CA HIS A 38 16.25 17.01 17.98
C HIS A 38 15.51 18.32 17.73
N GLN A 39 14.22 18.24 17.43
CA GLN A 39 13.36 19.40 17.29
C GLN A 39 12.03 19.20 18.00
N THR A 40 11.46 20.29 18.50
CA THR A 40 10.13 20.31 19.11
C THR A 40 9.25 21.30 18.38
N TYR A 41 8.08 20.85 17.95
CA TYR A 41 7.13 21.64 17.19
C TYR A 41 5.82 21.80 17.98
N PRO A 42 5.19 22.99 18.00
CA PRO A 42 3.89 23.17 18.65
C PRO A 42 2.81 22.39 17.90
N LEU A 43 1.99 21.62 18.62
CA LEU A 43 0.86 20.90 18.05
C LEU A 43 -0.31 20.88 19.03
N ALA A 44 -1.51 21.19 18.55
CA ALA A 44 -2.73 21.08 19.34
C ALA A 44 -2.91 19.66 19.92
N GLY A 45 -3.65 19.54 21.03
CA GLY A 45 -3.86 18.25 21.71
C GLY A 45 -4.53 17.17 20.85
N GLU A 46 -5.28 17.57 19.82
CA GLU A 46 -5.92 16.72 18.79
C GLU A 46 -5.27 16.90 17.40
N GLY A 47 -4.09 17.49 17.34
CA GLY A 47 -3.40 17.76 16.08
C GLY A 47 -2.98 16.48 15.35
N ARG A 48 -2.81 16.60 14.04
CA ARG A 48 -2.45 15.48 13.16
C ARG A 48 -0.93 15.28 13.11
N VAL A 49 -0.49 14.04 13.05
CA VAL A 49 0.91 13.67 12.83
C VAL A 49 0.96 12.65 11.69
N SER A 50 1.87 12.87 10.75
CA SER A 50 2.16 11.94 9.65
C SER A 50 3.67 11.79 9.48
N LEU A 51 4.11 10.59 9.12
CA LEU A 51 5.51 10.25 8.92
C LEU A 51 5.68 9.28 7.75
N SER A 52 6.59 9.60 6.83
CA SER A 52 7.05 8.71 5.77
C SER A 52 8.54 8.43 5.92
N ASN A 53 8.91 7.16 6.09
CA ASN A 53 10.31 6.74 6.21
C ASN A 53 10.60 5.43 5.46
N ILE A 54 11.76 5.37 4.80
CA ILE A 54 12.16 4.21 3.99
C ILE A 54 12.96 3.20 4.82
N ASN A 55 13.90 3.65 5.66
CA ASN A 55 14.76 2.79 6.44
C ASN A 55 14.89 3.29 7.89
N GLY A 56 14.61 2.43 8.85
CA GLY A 56 14.81 2.68 10.27
C GLY A 56 13.53 2.52 11.09
N ASP A 57 13.70 2.10 12.34
CA ASP A 57 12.59 1.88 13.26
C ASP A 57 11.94 3.21 13.67
N VAL A 58 10.62 3.19 13.85
CA VAL A 58 9.84 4.34 14.31
C VAL A 58 9.13 3.99 15.61
N ARG A 59 9.42 4.76 16.65
CA ARG A 59 8.70 4.74 17.92
C ARG A 59 7.85 5.99 18.04
N VAL A 60 6.56 5.82 18.33
CA VAL A 60 5.65 6.91 18.67
C VAL A 60 5.14 6.68 20.09
N ALA A 61 5.43 7.62 20.99
CA ALA A 61 5.02 7.58 22.39
C ALA A 61 4.15 8.78 22.73
N ALA A 62 3.11 8.57 23.53
CA ALA A 62 2.19 9.64 23.91
C ALA A 62 2.60 10.37 25.21
N TRP A 63 2.40 11.68 25.26
CA TRP A 63 2.59 12.52 26.46
C TRP A 63 1.49 13.57 26.66
N ASP A 64 1.53 14.22 27.81
CA ASP A 64 0.53 15.18 28.28
C ASP A 64 0.88 16.64 27.93
N ARG A 65 1.58 16.87 26.80
CA ARG A 65 1.98 18.19 26.30
C ARG A 65 1.45 18.46 24.89
N ASN A 66 1.13 19.72 24.61
CA ASN A 66 0.68 20.22 23.30
C ASN A 66 1.88 20.60 22.40
N GLU A 67 2.81 19.67 22.25
CA GLU A 67 3.98 19.78 21.38
C GLU A 67 4.34 18.39 20.85
N VAL A 68 4.97 18.30 19.68
CA VAL A 68 5.57 17.07 19.15
C VAL A 68 7.08 17.20 19.26
N LYS A 69 7.70 16.27 19.99
CA LYS A 69 9.16 16.10 19.98
C LYS A 69 9.53 15.10 18.89
N VAL A 70 10.36 15.56 17.94
CA VAL A 70 10.95 14.75 16.88
C VAL A 70 12.41 14.53 17.24
N ASP A 71 12.70 13.38 17.82
CA ASP A 71 14.06 12.86 17.92
C ASP A 71 14.30 11.93 16.73
N ALA A 72 15.32 12.19 15.92
CA ALA A 72 15.71 11.31 14.83
C ALA A 72 17.21 11.04 14.88
N VAL A 73 17.61 9.78 14.75
CA VAL A 73 19.00 9.34 14.75
C VAL A 73 19.32 8.79 13.37
N LYS A 74 20.07 9.57 12.59
CA LYS A 74 20.62 9.11 11.32
C LYS A 74 21.86 8.26 11.60
N ARG A 75 21.92 7.06 11.03
CA ARG A 75 23.12 6.22 11.03
C ARG A 75 23.55 5.95 9.60
N ALA A 76 24.80 6.27 9.30
CA ALA A 76 25.46 5.88 8.06
C ALA A 76 26.92 5.57 8.34
N TYR A 77 27.58 4.91 7.41
CA TYR A 77 29.00 4.59 7.53
C TYR A 77 29.90 5.53 6.71
N MET A 78 29.30 6.47 5.97
CA MET A 78 29.96 7.54 5.22
C MET A 78 29.24 8.87 5.49
N GLN A 79 30.00 9.95 5.61
CA GLN A 79 29.48 11.29 5.92
C GLN A 79 28.56 11.81 4.81
N GLU A 80 28.87 11.46 3.56
CA GLU A 80 28.08 11.79 2.37
C GLU A 80 26.69 11.13 2.46
N ARG A 81 26.62 9.81 2.71
CA ARG A 81 25.35 9.09 2.92
C ARG A 81 24.50 9.63 4.08
N LEU A 82 25.15 10.15 5.13
CA LEU A 82 24.49 10.78 6.27
C LEU A 82 23.80 12.11 5.90
N GLN A 83 24.45 12.90 5.02
CA GLN A 83 23.96 14.18 4.51
C GLN A 83 22.94 14.02 3.36
N GLU A 84 22.98 12.89 2.64
CA GLU A 84 21.99 12.54 1.61
C GLU A 84 20.59 12.38 2.22
N ALA A 85 20.45 11.74 3.38
CA ALA A 85 19.16 11.60 4.07
C ALA A 85 18.72 12.93 4.69
N ARG A 86 17.76 13.58 4.04
CA ARG A 86 17.18 14.85 4.46
C ARG A 86 15.88 14.59 5.20
N ILE A 87 15.77 15.16 6.39
CA ILE A 87 14.54 15.13 7.18
C ILE A 87 13.85 16.47 6.94
N GLU A 88 12.75 16.44 6.19
CA GLU A 88 11.89 17.59 5.98
C GLU A 88 10.71 17.50 6.94
N VAL A 89 10.41 18.61 7.64
CA VAL A 89 9.34 18.67 8.63
C VAL A 89 8.48 19.91 8.39
N ASP A 90 7.29 19.69 7.88
CA ASP A 90 6.27 20.73 7.72
C ASP A 90 5.39 20.75 8.98
N ALA A 91 5.69 21.69 9.87
CA ALA A 91 5.01 21.84 11.16
C ALA A 91 4.07 23.05 11.18
N ALA A 92 2.78 22.78 11.40
CA ALA A 92 1.74 23.76 11.69
C ALA A 92 1.07 23.43 13.04
N PRO A 93 0.45 24.41 13.73
CA PRO A 93 -0.23 24.16 15.01
C PRO A 93 -1.33 23.09 14.99
N SER A 94 -1.85 22.73 13.82
CA SER A 94 -2.87 21.70 13.59
C SER A 94 -2.33 20.39 12.99
N SER A 95 -1.13 20.38 12.42
CA SER A 95 -0.56 19.20 11.75
C SER A 95 0.97 19.26 11.64
N VAL A 96 1.64 18.15 11.95
CA VAL A 96 3.06 17.93 11.69
C VAL A 96 3.21 16.82 10.65
N HIS A 97 3.87 17.11 9.54
CA HIS A 97 4.27 16.13 8.52
C HIS A 97 5.79 15.96 8.54
N ILE A 98 6.26 14.71 8.52
CA ILE A 98 7.68 14.36 8.58
C ILE A 98 8.00 13.45 7.39
N GLU A 99 8.89 13.86 6.51
CA GLU A 99 9.33 13.06 5.37
C GLU A 99 10.85 12.88 5.37
N THR A 100 11.32 11.64 5.31
CA THR A 100 12.73 11.34 5.03
C THR A 100 12.96 11.27 3.53
N LYS A 101 13.47 12.36 2.94
CA LYS A 101 13.87 12.37 1.52
C LYS A 101 15.26 11.77 1.35
N TYR A 102 15.33 10.81 0.44
CA TYR A 102 16.56 10.21 -0.05
C TYR A 102 16.74 10.61 -1.52
N PRO A 103 17.95 10.97 -1.98
CA PRO A 103 18.22 11.21 -3.40
C PRO A 103 17.85 9.99 -4.24
N GLU A 104 17.30 10.23 -5.44
CA GLU A 104 16.97 9.18 -6.41
C GLU A 104 18.20 8.31 -6.74
N SER A 105 19.40 8.89 -6.67
CA SER A 105 20.69 8.23 -6.89
C SER A 105 21.28 7.50 -5.66
N SER A 106 20.72 7.64 -4.44
CA SER A 106 21.30 7.02 -3.24
C SER A 106 21.10 5.50 -3.16
N TRP A 107 20.31 4.94 -4.07
CA TRP A 107 20.10 3.49 -4.25
C TRP A 107 20.85 2.94 -5.48
N SER A 108 21.79 3.73 -6.02
CA SER A 108 22.73 3.36 -7.08
C SER A 108 24.06 2.76 -6.55
N GLY A 109 25.05 2.53 -7.44
CA GLY A 109 26.45 2.24 -7.09
C GLY A 109 26.88 0.76 -7.17
N ARG A 110 28.19 0.45 -7.03
CA ARG A 110 28.76 -0.86 -7.41
C ARG A 110 29.38 -1.72 -6.27
N ASP A 111 29.43 -1.21 -5.05
CA ASP A 111 30.44 -1.57 -4.04
C ASP A 111 30.00 -2.58 -2.97
N ARG A 112 30.99 -3.35 -2.53
CA ARG A 112 30.87 -4.47 -1.57
C ARG A 112 31.12 -4.06 -0.13
N ASP A 113 31.20 -2.76 0.13
CA ASP A 113 31.50 -2.22 1.44
C ASP A 113 30.18 -1.85 2.15
N ARG A 114 30.02 -2.28 3.41
CA ARG A 114 28.88 -1.84 4.25
C ARG A 114 28.84 -0.32 4.38
N ARG A 115 29.97 0.33 4.09
CA ARG A 115 30.15 1.78 4.17
C ARG A 115 29.17 2.61 3.34
N GLU A 116 28.55 2.01 2.33
CA GLU A 116 27.77 2.74 1.33
C GLU A 116 26.27 2.48 1.36
N ASN A 117 25.76 1.79 2.38
CA ASN A 117 24.32 1.71 2.60
C ASN A 117 23.73 3.13 2.74
N PRO A 118 22.53 3.39 2.19
CA PRO A 118 21.81 4.64 2.47
C PRO A 118 21.53 4.74 3.97
N ALA A 119 21.48 5.97 4.51
CA ALA A 119 21.35 6.16 5.95
C ALA A 119 20.05 5.53 6.50
N SER A 120 20.17 4.82 7.62
CA SER A 120 19.01 4.48 8.45
C SER A 120 18.62 5.71 9.25
N VAL A 121 17.34 6.05 9.30
CA VAL A 121 16.82 7.13 10.13
C VAL A 121 15.84 6.53 11.13
N GLU A 122 16.31 6.33 12.35
CA GLU A 122 15.49 5.88 13.47
C GLU A 122 14.73 7.09 14.04
N TYR A 123 13.41 7.03 14.13
CA TYR A 123 12.59 8.11 14.72
C TYR A 123 12.05 7.72 16.09
N THR A 124 12.15 8.62 17.04
CA THR A 124 11.37 8.62 18.28
C THR A 124 10.54 9.89 18.33
N LEU A 125 9.25 9.74 18.02
CA LEU A 125 8.25 10.80 18.12
C LEU A 125 7.60 10.76 19.50
N THR A 126 7.57 11.89 20.18
CA THR A 126 6.72 12.07 21.37
C THR A 126 5.57 13.02 21.02
N VAL A 127 4.34 12.53 21.07
CA VAL A 127 3.15 13.24 20.55
C VAL A 127 2.08 13.45 21.63
N PRO A 128 1.22 14.48 21.55
CA PRO A 128 0.10 14.65 22.49
C PRO A 128 -0.80 13.39 22.56
N ARG A 129 -1.31 13.02 23.74
CA ARG A 129 -2.17 11.81 23.88
C ARG A 129 -3.40 11.80 22.96
N GLY A 130 -4.00 12.96 22.72
CA GLY A 130 -5.17 13.09 21.83
C GLY A 130 -4.82 13.19 20.35
N ALA A 131 -3.53 13.27 19.99
CA ALA A 131 -3.10 13.47 18.61
C ALA A 131 -3.55 12.31 17.70
N SER A 132 -3.91 12.64 16.47
CA SER A 132 -4.20 11.64 15.44
C SER A 132 -2.93 11.31 14.68
N LEU A 133 -2.63 10.02 14.54
CA LEU A 133 -1.68 9.52 13.56
C LEU A 133 -2.48 9.22 12.29
N GLU A 134 -2.49 10.14 11.33
CA GLU A 134 -3.27 9.95 10.09
C GLU A 134 -2.58 9.07 9.06
N GLU A 135 -1.25 9.15 8.98
CA GLU A 135 -0.49 8.41 7.98
C GLU A 135 0.96 8.18 8.46
N VAL A 136 1.24 6.97 8.95
CA VAL A 136 2.61 6.53 9.25
C VAL A 136 2.96 5.39 8.31
N ASN A 137 3.79 5.67 7.30
CA ASN A 137 4.16 4.73 6.24
C ASN A 137 5.63 4.34 6.34
N LEU A 138 5.90 3.05 6.56
CA LEU A 138 7.26 2.50 6.66
C LEU A 138 7.53 1.46 5.58
N ILE A 139 8.71 1.54 4.94
CA ILE A 139 9.13 0.49 4.00
C ILE A 139 9.96 -0.59 4.72
N ASN A 140 11.07 -0.23 5.37
CA ASN A 140 11.94 -1.15 6.11
C ASN A 140 12.18 -0.65 7.54
N GLY A 141 11.33 -1.09 8.48
CA GLY A 141 11.43 -0.67 9.88
C GLY A 141 10.28 -1.18 10.74
N GLY A 142 10.57 -1.45 12.00
CA GLY A 142 9.53 -1.72 13.00
C GLY A 142 8.81 -0.44 13.40
N LEU A 143 7.49 -0.55 13.60
CA LEU A 143 6.66 0.50 14.18
C LEU A 143 6.26 0.12 15.60
N ILE A 144 6.54 0.99 16.57
CA ILE A 144 6.07 0.86 17.95
C ILE A 144 5.20 2.08 18.26
N VAL A 145 3.93 1.87 18.62
CA VAL A 145 2.99 2.95 19.00
C VAL A 145 2.51 2.71 20.43
N GLU A 146 2.68 3.69 21.32
CA GLU A 146 2.43 3.52 22.77
C GLU A 146 1.60 4.67 23.38
N GLY A 147 0.40 4.33 23.89
CA GLY A 147 -0.37 5.16 24.81
C GLY A 147 -1.25 6.26 24.20
N LEU A 148 -1.57 6.19 22.89
CA LEU A 148 -2.42 7.17 22.21
C LEU A 148 -3.92 6.94 22.43
N ALA A 149 -4.66 8.05 22.55
CA ALA A 149 -6.11 8.09 22.63
C ALA A 149 -6.77 8.61 21.34
N GLY A 150 -6.05 9.38 20.51
CA GLY A 150 -6.48 9.74 19.17
C GLY A 150 -6.51 8.54 18.20
N PRO A 151 -7.13 8.69 17.02
CA PRO A 151 -7.17 7.63 16.02
C PRO A 151 -5.78 7.41 15.40
N VAL A 152 -5.45 6.14 15.18
CA VAL A 152 -4.14 5.69 14.67
C VAL A 152 -4.31 4.94 13.35
N HIS A 153 -3.72 5.47 12.28
CA HIS A 153 -3.54 4.79 11.01
C HIS A 153 -2.06 4.65 10.66
N ALA A 154 -1.63 3.43 10.37
CA ALA A 154 -0.25 3.16 9.97
C ALA A 154 -0.13 1.92 9.07
N SER A 155 0.85 1.96 8.17
CA SER A 155 1.21 0.87 7.26
C SER A 155 2.71 0.56 7.34
N SER A 156 3.06 -0.72 7.22
CA SER A 156 4.46 -1.18 7.13
C SER A 156 4.60 -2.27 6.08
N VAL A 157 5.54 -2.10 5.14
CA VAL A 157 5.83 -3.14 4.15
C VAL A 157 6.62 -4.28 4.78
N ASN A 158 7.79 -3.96 5.37
CA ASN A 158 8.66 -4.92 6.04
C ASN A 158 8.97 -4.47 7.47
N GLY A 159 8.40 -5.16 8.47
CA GLY A 159 8.64 -4.79 9.87
C GLY A 159 7.70 -5.47 10.87
N ARG A 160 7.96 -5.24 12.16
CA ARG A 160 6.98 -5.54 13.21
C ARG A 160 6.17 -4.30 13.51
N VAL A 161 4.86 -4.39 13.46
CA VAL A 161 3.95 -3.34 13.95
C VAL A 161 3.47 -3.75 15.34
N SER A 162 3.80 -2.96 16.36
CA SER A 162 3.45 -3.19 17.76
C SER A 162 2.75 -1.97 18.36
N ALA A 163 1.43 -2.04 18.49
CA ALA A 163 0.62 -1.00 19.13
C ALA A 163 0.23 -1.42 20.55
N ARG A 164 0.36 -0.52 21.53
CA ARG A 164 0.04 -0.79 22.95
C ARG A 164 -0.63 0.41 23.61
N GLY A 165 -1.55 0.12 24.52
CA GLY A 165 -2.23 1.17 25.29
C GLY A 165 -3.09 2.08 24.43
N LEU A 166 -3.63 1.56 23.32
CA LEU A 166 -4.51 2.34 22.44
C LEU A 166 -5.94 2.36 22.98
N THR A 167 -6.61 3.50 22.82
CA THR A 167 -8.02 3.70 23.23
C THR A 167 -8.91 4.35 22.16
N GLY A 168 -8.33 4.87 21.07
CA GLY A 168 -9.03 5.43 19.91
C GLY A 168 -9.36 4.38 18.84
N ALA A 169 -9.76 4.84 17.65
CA ALA A 169 -9.89 4.00 16.47
C ALA A 169 -8.50 3.57 15.95
N VAL A 170 -8.40 2.38 15.37
CA VAL A 170 -7.11 1.77 15.01
C VAL A 170 -7.22 1.15 13.61
N ASN A 171 -6.34 1.52 12.69
CA ASN A 171 -6.23 0.92 11.36
C ASN A 171 -4.76 0.62 11.05
N LEU A 172 -4.35 -0.63 11.25
CA LEU A 172 -2.96 -1.07 11.11
C LEU A 172 -2.84 -2.13 10.02
N SER A 173 -1.90 -1.96 9.11
CA SER A 173 -1.58 -2.93 8.06
C SER A 173 -0.10 -3.32 8.06
N VAL A 174 0.19 -4.61 7.79
CA VAL A 174 1.56 -5.08 7.56
C VAL A 174 1.61 -6.09 6.39
N VAL A 175 2.50 -5.86 5.43
CA VAL A 175 2.66 -6.83 4.31
C VAL A 175 3.47 -8.03 4.80
N ASN A 176 4.73 -7.82 5.18
CA ASN A 176 5.64 -8.87 5.65
C ASN A 176 6.08 -8.60 7.09
N GLY A 177 5.49 -9.33 8.03
CA GLY A 177 5.89 -9.25 9.43
C GLY A 177 4.78 -9.58 10.42
N ARG A 178 4.98 -9.18 11.68
CA ARG A 178 4.03 -9.44 12.75
C ARG A 178 3.29 -8.17 13.13
N LEU A 179 1.97 -8.28 13.25
CA LEU A 179 1.09 -7.26 13.83
C LEU A 179 0.68 -7.69 15.25
N GLU A 180 1.07 -6.92 16.26
CA GLU A 180 0.62 -7.06 17.65
C GLU A 180 -0.09 -5.76 18.08
N ALA A 181 -1.35 -5.84 18.51
CA ALA A 181 -2.12 -4.71 19.02
C ALA A 181 -2.72 -5.01 20.40
N THR A 182 -2.44 -4.17 21.39
CA THR A 182 -3.03 -4.23 22.74
C THR A 182 -3.86 -2.98 22.99
N LEU A 183 -5.15 -3.19 23.24
CA LEU A 183 -6.15 -2.16 23.47
C LEU A 183 -6.44 -2.08 24.97
N ASP A 184 -6.39 -0.88 25.56
CA ASP A 184 -6.70 -0.69 27.00
C ASP A 184 -8.19 -0.40 27.23
N ARG A 185 -8.86 0.12 26.20
CA ARG A 185 -10.29 0.39 26.16
C ARG A 185 -10.77 0.36 24.72
N LEU A 186 -11.95 -0.19 24.49
CA LEU A 186 -12.68 -0.01 23.23
C LEU A 186 -13.58 1.23 23.35
N SER A 187 -13.47 2.16 22.41
CA SER A 187 -14.45 3.24 22.27
C SER A 187 -15.70 2.69 21.57
N GLU A 188 -16.90 2.99 22.06
CA GLU A 188 -18.16 2.41 21.54
C GLU A 188 -18.42 2.74 20.06
N SER A 189 -17.87 3.85 19.56
CA SER A 189 -17.89 4.26 18.14
C SER A 189 -16.57 3.95 17.40
N GLY A 190 -15.59 3.33 18.05
CA GLY A 190 -14.27 3.05 17.48
C GLY A 190 -14.29 1.81 16.58
N ALA A 191 -13.86 2.00 15.33
CA ALA A 191 -13.49 0.88 14.45
C ALA A 191 -12.03 0.50 14.71
N ILE A 192 -11.77 -0.80 14.82
CA ILE A 192 -10.43 -1.39 14.95
C ILE A 192 -10.27 -2.38 13.81
N THR A 193 -9.35 -2.10 12.90
CA THR A 193 -9.08 -2.90 11.72
C THR A 193 -7.60 -3.27 11.68
N LEU A 194 -7.29 -4.56 11.73
CA LEU A 194 -5.91 -5.06 11.67
C LEU A 194 -5.76 -6.01 10.47
N LYS A 195 -4.79 -5.72 9.60
CA LYS A 195 -4.58 -6.43 8.33
C LYS A 195 -3.16 -6.96 8.20
N ALA A 196 -3.02 -8.18 7.71
CA ALA A 196 -1.71 -8.74 7.36
C ALA A 196 -1.75 -9.61 6.10
N VAL A 197 -0.72 -9.52 5.26
CA VAL A 197 -0.57 -10.42 4.12
C VAL A 197 0.21 -11.68 4.53
N ASN A 198 1.42 -11.50 5.08
CA ASN A 198 2.32 -12.59 5.45
C ASN A 198 2.79 -12.45 6.91
N GLY A 199 2.06 -13.08 7.83
CA GLY A 199 2.47 -13.22 9.22
C GLY A 199 1.32 -13.31 10.23
N PRO A 200 1.63 -13.53 11.52
CA PRO A 200 0.61 -13.67 12.55
C PRO A 200 0.05 -12.30 12.97
N VAL A 201 -1.27 -12.22 13.11
CA VAL A 201 -1.99 -11.07 13.70
C VAL A 201 -2.40 -11.45 15.11
N VAL A 202 -1.98 -10.66 16.10
CA VAL A 202 -2.35 -10.84 17.50
C VAL A 202 -3.02 -9.57 18.00
N VAL A 203 -4.30 -9.67 18.39
CA VAL A 203 -5.00 -8.60 19.10
C VAL A 203 -5.22 -9.01 20.55
N THR A 204 -5.02 -8.11 21.49
CA THR A 204 -5.34 -8.29 22.91
C THR A 204 -6.40 -7.27 23.29
N ILE A 205 -7.57 -7.77 23.72
CA ILE A 205 -8.78 -7.01 23.99
C ILE A 205 -9.13 -7.14 25.50
N PRO A 206 -9.57 -6.07 26.20
CA PRO A 206 -10.00 -6.16 27.60
C PRO A 206 -11.14 -7.18 27.80
N SER A 207 -11.15 -7.90 28.92
CA SER A 207 -12.09 -9.01 29.13
C SER A 207 -13.55 -8.55 29.22
N ASP A 208 -13.79 -7.32 29.70
CA ASP A 208 -15.08 -6.65 29.89
C ASP A 208 -15.57 -5.84 28.66
N SER A 209 -14.98 -6.09 27.49
CA SER A 209 -15.26 -5.38 26.24
C SER A 209 -16.63 -5.69 25.59
N ASN A 210 -17.40 -4.63 25.30
CA ASN A 210 -18.53 -4.67 24.37
C ASN A 210 -18.03 -4.48 22.93
N ALA A 211 -18.09 -5.52 22.09
CA ALA A 211 -17.54 -5.48 20.73
C ALA A 211 -18.27 -6.41 19.76
N THR A 212 -18.26 -6.08 18.47
CA THR A 212 -18.55 -7.04 17.40
C THR A 212 -17.22 -7.46 16.78
N LEU A 213 -16.86 -8.73 16.94
CA LEU A 213 -15.65 -9.33 16.39
C LEU A 213 -15.95 -9.98 15.04
N ARG A 214 -15.17 -9.64 14.03
CA ARG A 214 -15.11 -10.34 12.74
C ARG A 214 -13.67 -10.63 12.39
N ALA A 215 -13.34 -11.90 12.16
CA ALA A 215 -12.01 -12.31 11.74
C ALA A 215 -12.08 -13.24 10.52
N SER A 216 -11.24 -13.01 9.52
CA SER A 216 -11.13 -13.85 8.33
C SER A 216 -9.66 -14.16 8.01
N THR A 217 -9.35 -15.41 7.70
CA THR A 217 -8.02 -15.79 7.16
C THR A 217 -8.18 -16.74 5.99
N VAL A 218 -7.40 -16.56 4.93
CA VAL A 218 -7.43 -17.45 3.75
C VAL A 218 -6.62 -18.73 4.01
N SER A 219 -5.42 -18.58 4.56
CA SER A 219 -4.46 -19.67 4.81
C SER A 219 -3.87 -19.53 6.22
N GLY A 220 -4.48 -20.21 7.19
CA GLY A 220 -4.06 -20.15 8.58
C GLY A 220 -5.09 -20.73 9.55
N SER A 221 -4.89 -20.44 10.85
CA SER A 221 -5.82 -20.77 11.93
C SER A 221 -6.34 -19.50 12.60
N ILE A 222 -7.61 -19.50 13.00
CA ILE A 222 -8.15 -18.49 13.92
C ILE A 222 -8.22 -19.14 15.31
N SER A 223 -7.69 -18.43 16.30
CA SER A 223 -7.70 -18.80 17.72
C SER A 223 -8.27 -17.64 18.52
N ASN A 224 -9.13 -17.91 19.50
CA ASN A 224 -9.69 -16.87 20.36
C ASN A 224 -9.87 -17.34 21.81
N ASP A 225 -9.56 -16.47 22.76
CA ASP A 225 -9.65 -16.73 24.21
C ASP A 225 -11.07 -16.51 24.79
N PHE A 226 -12.02 -16.15 23.93
CA PHE A 226 -13.43 -15.85 24.25
C PHE A 226 -14.38 -17.02 23.92
N ASN A 227 -13.84 -18.17 23.47
CA ASN A 227 -14.58 -19.37 23.10
C ASN A 227 -15.66 -19.16 22.01
N LEU A 228 -15.50 -18.16 21.13
CA LEU A 228 -16.29 -18.04 19.91
C LEU A 228 -16.02 -19.23 18.97
N PRO A 229 -17.05 -19.79 18.32
CA PRO A 229 -16.83 -20.80 17.29
C PRO A 229 -16.12 -20.17 16.08
N VAL A 230 -15.22 -20.93 15.48
CA VAL A 230 -14.58 -20.62 14.20
C VAL A 230 -15.23 -21.53 13.15
N ARG A 231 -15.77 -20.96 12.08
CA ARG A 231 -16.20 -21.72 10.91
C ARG A 231 -14.97 -21.98 10.04
N GLU A 232 -14.82 -23.23 9.64
CA GLU A 232 -13.89 -23.61 8.58
C GLU A 232 -14.65 -23.57 7.25
N GLY A 233 -14.09 -22.92 6.23
CA GLY A 233 -14.69 -22.88 4.90
C GLY A 233 -14.64 -24.24 4.21
N GLU A 234 -15.64 -24.54 3.37
CA GLU A 234 -15.80 -25.85 2.72
C GLU A 234 -14.64 -26.24 1.78
N TYR A 235 -13.81 -25.27 1.38
CA TYR A 235 -12.67 -25.47 0.48
C TYR A 235 -11.38 -24.75 0.92
N VAL A 236 -11.48 -23.47 1.31
CA VAL A 236 -10.38 -22.65 1.83
C VAL A 236 -10.92 -21.63 2.83
N GLY A 237 -10.02 -21.11 3.65
CA GLY A 237 -10.30 -20.05 4.60
C GLY A 237 -10.97 -20.49 5.90
N ARG A 238 -10.90 -19.60 6.89
CA ARG A 238 -11.60 -19.68 8.17
C ARG A 238 -12.20 -18.34 8.48
N ASP A 239 -13.36 -18.35 9.12
CA ASP A 239 -14.04 -17.14 9.55
C ASP A 239 -14.62 -17.27 10.96
N LEU A 240 -14.67 -16.14 11.66
CA LEU A 240 -15.24 -16.01 12.99
C LEU A 240 -16.05 -14.72 13.00
N GLU A 241 -17.30 -14.81 13.45
CA GLU A 241 -18.18 -13.67 13.62
C GLU A 241 -18.95 -13.80 14.94
N GLY A 242 -18.83 -12.81 15.81
CA GLY A 242 -19.34 -12.90 17.16
C GLY A 242 -19.46 -11.56 17.85
N ARG A 243 -20.29 -11.51 18.88
CA ARG A 243 -20.51 -10.32 19.71
C ARG A 243 -20.07 -10.60 21.13
N LEU A 244 -19.19 -9.77 21.64
CA LEU A 244 -18.84 -9.67 23.05
C LEU A 244 -19.76 -8.63 23.72
N GLY A 245 -20.27 -8.98 24.89
CA GLY A 245 -21.11 -8.10 25.69
C GLY A 245 -22.42 -7.74 25.00
N GLN A 246 -22.78 -6.46 25.02
CA GLN A 246 -23.98 -5.94 24.38
C GLN A 246 -23.81 -5.71 22.86
N GLY A 247 -22.57 -5.77 22.35
CA GLY A 247 -22.19 -5.17 21.06
C GLY A 247 -21.82 -3.70 21.21
N GLY A 248 -21.02 -3.17 20.28
CA GLY A 248 -20.42 -1.85 20.40
C GLY A 248 -19.31 -1.68 19.36
N ALA A 249 -18.08 -1.49 19.83
CA ALA A 249 -16.90 -1.30 18.98
C ALA A 249 -16.76 -2.42 17.92
N ARG A 250 -16.47 -2.03 16.66
CA ARG A 250 -16.31 -2.98 15.56
C ARG A 250 -14.84 -3.36 15.43
N VAL A 251 -14.53 -4.66 15.62
CA VAL A 251 -13.17 -5.20 15.54
C VAL A 251 -13.10 -6.16 14.36
N ARG A 252 -12.34 -5.76 13.35
CA ARG A 252 -12.13 -6.46 12.09
C ARG A 252 -10.68 -6.93 11.97
N LEU A 253 -10.48 -8.20 11.66
CA LEU A 253 -9.16 -8.83 11.54
C LEU A 253 -9.09 -9.61 10.23
N ASP A 254 -8.23 -9.21 9.31
CA ASP A 254 -8.05 -9.93 8.04
C ASP A 254 -6.61 -10.39 7.86
N ASN A 255 -6.45 -11.61 7.34
CA ASN A 255 -5.14 -12.20 7.05
C ASN A 255 -5.17 -13.03 5.77
N VAL A 256 -4.12 -12.98 4.96
CA VAL A 256 -3.98 -13.87 3.80
C VAL A 256 -3.24 -15.15 4.19
N ASN A 257 -2.00 -15.03 4.66
CA ASN A 257 -1.12 -16.13 5.03
C ASN A 257 -0.63 -15.98 6.48
N GLY A 258 -1.43 -16.47 7.43
CA GLY A 258 -1.06 -16.44 8.83
C GLY A 258 -2.20 -16.77 9.79
N SER A 259 -1.81 -17.02 11.04
CA SER A 259 -2.75 -17.23 12.14
C SER A 259 -3.27 -15.92 12.70
N ILE A 260 -4.56 -15.87 13.03
CA ILE A 260 -5.16 -14.79 13.81
C ILE A 260 -5.35 -15.29 15.26
N SER A 261 -4.84 -14.52 16.23
CA SER A 261 -5.02 -14.78 17.66
C SER A 261 -5.72 -13.62 18.35
N ILE A 262 -6.97 -13.85 18.76
CA ILE A 262 -7.77 -12.91 19.54
C ILE A 262 -7.62 -13.25 21.02
N ARG A 263 -6.76 -12.51 21.71
CA ARG A 263 -6.44 -12.73 23.12
C ARG A 263 -7.28 -11.84 24.03
N ARG A 264 -7.53 -12.33 25.24
CA ARG A 264 -8.03 -11.49 26.33
C ARG A 264 -6.88 -10.85 27.10
N ALA A 265 -7.10 -9.66 27.65
CA ALA A 265 -6.17 -9.08 28.61
C ALA A 265 -6.17 -9.90 29.91
N ASN A 266 -5.01 -10.01 30.58
CA ASN A 266 -4.91 -10.59 31.93
C ASN A 266 -5.28 -9.52 32.97
N ASP A 267 -6.51 -9.01 32.89
CA ASP A 267 -7.00 -7.85 33.64
C ASP A 267 -7.80 -8.19 34.90
N ASN A 268 -8.00 -9.49 35.19
CA ASN A 268 -8.86 -10.02 36.27
C ASN A 268 -10.32 -9.53 36.21
N ARG A 269 -10.79 -9.05 35.05
CA ARG A 269 -12.18 -8.61 34.86
C ARG A 269 -13.08 -9.77 34.46
N PRO A 270 -14.41 -9.70 34.71
CA PRO A 270 -15.33 -10.71 34.23
C PRO A 270 -15.28 -10.80 32.70
N LEU A 271 -15.29 -12.03 32.18
CA LEU A 271 -15.34 -12.26 30.74
C LEU A 271 -16.70 -11.80 30.19
N SER A 272 -16.68 -10.98 29.15
CA SER A 272 -17.88 -10.50 28.48
C SER A 272 -18.73 -11.66 27.96
N PRO A 273 -20.06 -11.63 28.13
CA PRO A 273 -20.93 -12.68 27.61
C PRO A 273 -20.85 -12.70 26.07
N VAL A 274 -20.79 -13.90 25.51
CA VAL A 274 -20.49 -14.08 24.08
C VAL A 274 -21.75 -14.56 23.35
N THR A 275 -22.17 -13.79 22.34
CA THR A 275 -23.17 -14.24 21.36
C THR A 275 -22.44 -14.67 20.10
N ASN A 276 -22.60 -15.92 19.66
CA ASN A 276 -22.18 -16.29 18.31
C ASN A 276 -23.05 -15.54 17.28
N LEU A 277 -22.42 -14.82 16.34
CA LEU A 277 -23.11 -14.12 15.25
C LEU A 277 -22.93 -14.80 13.90
N LEU A 278 -22.06 -15.82 13.79
CA LEU A 278 -22.12 -16.77 12.68
C LEU A 278 -23.52 -17.37 12.66
N SER A 279 -24.33 -16.91 11.70
CA SER A 279 -25.67 -17.44 11.50
C SER A 279 -25.59 -18.95 11.39
N GLU A 280 -26.32 -19.69 12.23
CA GLU A 280 -26.63 -21.08 11.93
C GLU A 280 -27.46 -21.10 10.65
N THR A 281 -26.78 -21.15 9.50
CA THR A 281 -27.41 -21.58 8.24
C THR A 281 -27.59 -23.09 8.31
N ARG A 282 -28.44 -23.54 9.24
CA ARG A 282 -29.16 -24.79 9.05
C ARG A 282 -30.12 -24.53 7.92
N ARG A 283 -29.72 -24.97 6.72
CA ARG A 283 -30.52 -25.19 5.51
C ARG A 283 -31.94 -24.57 5.52
N GLY A 284 -32.05 -23.35 4.99
CA GLY A 284 -33.27 -22.83 4.36
C GLY A 284 -34.45 -22.41 5.24
N GLU A 285 -35.25 -21.50 4.66
CA GLU A 285 -36.67 -21.24 4.91
C GLU A 285 -37.06 -20.19 6.02
N ASP A 286 -37.77 -19.16 5.51
CA ASP A 286 -38.77 -18.23 6.10
C ASP A 286 -38.42 -17.08 7.09
N TYR A 287 -39.16 -15.95 6.92
CA TYR A 287 -39.12 -14.66 7.63
C TYR A 287 -40.48 -13.93 7.51
N ASP A 288 -40.99 -13.24 8.55
CA ASP A 288 -41.78 -11.98 8.37
C ASP A 288 -42.19 -11.18 9.65
N LYS A 289 -42.39 -9.85 9.49
CA LYS A 289 -43.04 -8.81 10.37
C LYS A 289 -42.30 -8.35 11.66
N GLU A 290 -42.39 -7.10 12.19
CA GLU A 290 -43.44 -6.03 12.23
C GLU A 290 -42.84 -4.63 12.66
N SER A 291 -43.52 -3.47 12.46
CA SER A 291 -43.45 -2.18 13.26
C SER A 291 -43.75 -0.86 12.45
N GLY A 292 -44.26 0.22 13.10
CA GLY A 292 -44.81 1.42 12.40
C GLY A 292 -44.63 2.86 12.96
N ASP A 293 -44.52 3.12 14.27
CA ASP A 293 -44.89 4.45 14.83
C ASP A 293 -43.79 5.54 14.88
N ALA A 294 -42.52 5.23 14.61
CA ALA A 294 -41.40 6.16 14.87
C ALA A 294 -41.26 7.37 13.90
N ARG A 295 -42.19 7.59 12.97
CA ARG A 295 -41.97 8.41 11.76
C ARG A 295 -42.32 9.90 11.85
N GLU A 296 -43.04 10.35 12.88
CA GLU A 296 -43.62 11.69 12.88
C GLU A 296 -42.69 12.78 13.43
N ALA A 297 -41.96 12.49 14.53
CA ALA A 297 -41.06 13.46 15.18
C ALA A 297 -39.84 13.88 14.33
N GLU A 298 -39.38 13.02 13.42
CA GLU A 298 -38.18 13.30 12.59
C GLU A 298 -38.44 14.32 11.47
N ARG A 299 -39.72 14.64 11.19
CA ARG A 299 -40.11 15.47 10.04
C ARG A 299 -39.90 16.97 10.26
N GLU A 300 -40.11 17.44 11.48
CA GLU A 300 -40.06 18.88 11.79
C GLU A 300 -38.62 19.39 11.90
N ALA A 301 -37.74 18.67 12.61
CA ALA A 301 -36.32 19.01 12.74
C ALA A 301 -35.59 19.11 11.38
N ARG A 302 -35.98 18.31 10.39
CA ARG A 302 -35.40 18.30 9.03
C ARG A 302 -35.76 19.55 8.20
N ALA A 303 -36.70 20.40 8.64
CA ALA A 303 -37.11 21.58 7.89
C ALA A 303 -36.17 22.77 8.14
N GLU A 304 -35.81 23.04 9.41
CA GLU A 304 -35.03 24.23 9.79
C GLU A 304 -33.57 24.16 9.33
N THR A 305 -32.93 22.99 9.36
CA THR A 305 -31.53 22.83 8.92
C THR A 305 -31.34 23.10 7.41
N ARG A 306 -32.42 23.01 6.61
CA ARG A 306 -32.38 23.13 5.15
C ARG A 306 -32.33 24.56 4.62
N SER A 307 -32.74 25.57 5.40
CA SER A 307 -32.62 26.98 5.00
C SER A 307 -31.19 27.47 5.15
N ALA A 308 -30.61 27.33 6.35
CA ALA A 308 -29.24 27.76 6.66
C ALA A 308 -28.17 27.14 5.72
N SER A 309 -28.37 25.88 5.32
CA SER A 309 -27.44 25.18 4.42
C SER A 309 -27.49 25.65 2.95
N ARG A 310 -28.46 26.50 2.56
CA ARG A 310 -28.54 27.07 1.20
C ARG A 310 -27.74 28.35 1.10
N GLU A 311 -27.95 29.28 2.02
CA GLU A 311 -27.32 30.61 2.02
C GLU A 311 -25.79 30.52 2.06
N ALA A 312 -25.22 29.56 2.79
CA ALA A 312 -23.78 29.33 2.82
C ALA A 312 -23.18 28.86 1.48
N ARG A 313 -23.91 28.04 0.70
CA ARG A 313 -23.41 27.43 -0.53
C ARG A 313 -23.35 28.38 -1.72
N ASP A 314 -24.22 29.38 -1.74
CA ASP A 314 -24.27 30.35 -2.83
C ASP A 314 -23.09 31.35 -2.70
N ALA A 315 -22.68 31.71 -1.47
CA ALA A 315 -21.50 32.54 -1.21
C ALA A 315 -20.18 31.88 -1.60
N GLU A 316 -19.99 30.58 -1.29
CA GLU A 316 -18.76 29.84 -1.67
C GLU A 316 -18.58 29.73 -3.19
N ARG A 317 -19.68 29.63 -3.94
CA ARG A 317 -19.66 29.47 -5.40
C ARG A 317 -19.22 30.72 -6.17
N GLU A 318 -19.41 31.89 -5.58
CA GLU A 318 -19.03 33.16 -6.22
C GLU A 318 -17.51 33.38 -6.08
N ALA A 319 -16.97 33.25 -4.85
CA ALA A 319 -15.55 33.37 -4.57
C ALA A 319 -14.67 32.36 -5.33
N ALA A 320 -15.14 31.12 -5.51
CA ALA A 320 -14.38 30.08 -6.22
C ALA A 320 -14.15 30.42 -7.71
N ARG A 321 -15.07 31.15 -8.35
CA ARG A 321 -15.01 31.43 -9.79
C ARG A 321 -13.97 32.49 -10.16
N GLU A 322 -13.81 33.51 -9.33
CA GLU A 322 -12.82 34.56 -9.58
C GLU A 322 -11.40 33.99 -9.47
N SER A 323 -11.11 33.18 -8.44
CA SER A 323 -9.80 32.58 -8.23
C SER A 323 -9.31 31.61 -9.32
N GLN A 324 -10.22 30.98 -10.10
CA GLN A 324 -9.82 30.03 -11.15
C GLN A 324 -9.27 30.69 -12.42
N GLY A 325 -9.73 31.89 -12.77
CA GLY A 325 -9.29 32.57 -14.00
C GLY A 325 -7.80 32.92 -13.98
N ASP A 326 -7.36 33.54 -12.89
CA ASP A 326 -5.97 34.03 -12.74
C ASP A 326 -4.94 32.88 -12.75
N ILE A 327 -5.32 31.70 -12.24
CA ILE A 327 -4.45 30.51 -12.18
C ILE A 327 -4.23 29.90 -13.58
N GLU A 328 -5.26 29.88 -14.43
CA GLU A 328 -5.17 29.34 -15.81
C GLU A 328 -4.33 30.23 -16.75
N GLU A 329 -4.31 31.55 -16.53
CA GLU A 329 -3.48 32.46 -17.33
C GLU A 329 -1.99 32.34 -16.94
N ALA A 330 -1.69 32.36 -15.64
CA ALA A 330 -0.32 32.22 -15.13
C ALA A 330 0.35 30.88 -15.52
N THR A 331 -0.40 29.77 -15.48
CA THR A 331 0.13 28.45 -15.89
C THR A 331 0.42 28.37 -17.39
N ARG A 332 -0.37 29.06 -18.24
CA ARG A 332 -0.19 29.08 -19.70
C ARG A 332 1.02 29.90 -20.14
N GLU A 333 1.42 30.92 -19.40
CA GLU A 333 2.67 31.64 -19.65
C GLU A 333 3.90 30.82 -19.23
N ALA A 334 3.87 30.22 -18.03
CA ALA A 334 4.97 29.38 -17.53
C ALA A 334 5.33 28.21 -18.47
N GLN A 335 4.33 27.53 -19.05
CA GLN A 335 4.57 26.47 -20.05
C GLN A 335 5.31 26.98 -21.29
N ARG A 336 5.00 28.18 -21.79
CA ARG A 336 5.62 28.75 -23.00
C ARG A 336 7.08 29.11 -22.82
N GLU A 337 7.48 29.49 -21.61
CA GLU A 337 8.89 29.76 -21.30
C GLU A 337 9.69 28.45 -21.15
N ALA A 338 9.12 27.44 -20.50
CA ALA A 338 9.73 26.11 -20.37
C ALA A 338 9.99 25.43 -21.73
N GLU A 339 9.06 25.55 -22.68
CA GLU A 339 9.24 25.05 -24.07
C GLU A 339 10.34 25.79 -24.84
N ARG A 340 10.58 27.08 -24.56
CA ARG A 340 11.67 27.84 -25.19
C ARG A 340 13.02 27.40 -24.65
N ALA A 341 13.15 27.29 -23.33
CA ALA A 341 14.39 26.88 -22.68
C ALA A 341 14.83 25.46 -23.11
N THR A 342 13.90 24.50 -23.15
CA THR A 342 14.20 23.13 -23.62
C THR A 342 14.62 23.07 -25.09
N ARG A 343 14.08 23.95 -25.94
CA ARG A 343 14.44 24.00 -27.36
C ARG A 343 15.83 24.62 -27.62
N GLU A 344 16.31 25.47 -26.72
CA GLU A 344 17.67 26.01 -26.78
C GLU A 344 18.70 24.99 -26.29
N THR A 345 18.47 24.34 -25.14
CA THR A 345 19.38 23.30 -24.63
C THR A 345 19.49 22.11 -25.58
N GLN A 346 18.40 21.70 -26.24
CA GLN A 346 18.43 20.63 -27.25
C GLN A 346 19.29 20.98 -28.47
N ARG A 347 19.33 22.27 -28.89
CA ARG A 347 20.19 22.75 -29.99
C ARG A 347 21.67 22.78 -29.61
N GLU A 348 22.00 23.04 -28.34
CA GLU A 348 23.37 22.99 -27.86
C GLU A 348 23.86 21.53 -27.74
N ALA A 349 23.00 20.62 -27.25
CA ALA A 349 23.27 19.19 -27.23
C ALA A 349 23.53 18.61 -28.63
N GLU A 350 22.75 18.99 -29.65
CA GLU A 350 23.01 18.56 -31.04
C GLU A 350 24.35 19.05 -31.60
N LYS A 351 24.81 20.26 -31.21
CA LYS A 351 26.13 20.76 -31.62
C LYS A 351 27.25 19.97 -30.95
N ALA A 352 27.16 19.76 -29.64
CA ALA A 352 28.13 18.96 -28.90
C ALA A 352 28.23 17.52 -29.43
N ALA A 353 27.09 16.89 -29.75
CA ALA A 353 27.05 15.55 -30.35
C ALA A 353 27.78 15.48 -31.71
N LYS A 354 27.65 16.50 -32.56
CA LYS A 354 28.37 16.58 -33.86
C LYS A 354 29.88 16.78 -33.71
N GLU A 355 30.33 17.49 -32.67
CA GLU A 355 31.76 17.61 -32.38
C GLU A 355 32.35 16.28 -31.85
N ILE A 356 31.60 15.57 -31.00
CA ILE A 356 31.96 14.22 -30.53
C ILE A 356 32.01 13.23 -31.71
N GLU A 357 31.03 13.24 -32.62
CA GLU A 357 31.02 12.38 -33.82
C GLU A 357 32.24 12.64 -34.73
N LYS A 358 32.66 13.90 -34.84
CA LYS A 358 33.85 14.28 -35.62
C LYS A 358 35.13 13.78 -34.95
N ALA A 359 35.29 13.96 -33.64
CA ALA A 359 36.42 13.44 -32.89
C ALA A 359 36.50 11.90 -32.92
N ALA A 360 35.36 11.21 -32.89
CA ALA A 360 35.30 9.76 -33.01
C ALA A 360 35.84 9.24 -34.36
N LYS A 361 35.53 9.93 -35.46
CA LYS A 361 36.03 9.57 -36.82
C LYS A 361 37.54 9.72 -36.98
N ASP A 362 38.15 10.65 -36.26
CA ASP A 362 39.61 10.83 -36.28
C ASP A 362 40.33 9.76 -35.44
N ILE A 363 39.71 9.29 -34.33
CA ILE A 363 40.21 8.15 -33.53
C ILE A 363 40.13 6.82 -34.29
N ASP A 364 39.09 6.63 -35.12
CA ASP A 364 38.86 5.39 -35.87
C ASP A 364 39.97 5.14 -36.92
N LYS A 365 40.54 6.20 -37.50
CA LYS A 365 41.68 6.12 -38.44
C LYS A 365 42.97 5.60 -37.83
N GLU A 366 43.23 5.88 -36.56
CA GLU A 366 44.42 5.41 -35.85
C GLU A 366 44.24 3.96 -35.37
N ARG A 367 43.04 3.59 -34.90
CA ARG A 367 42.74 2.24 -34.40
C ARG A 367 42.64 1.14 -35.47
N LEU A 368 42.41 1.50 -36.73
CA LEU A 368 42.22 0.56 -37.84
C LEU A 368 43.48 -0.24 -38.26
N LYS A 369 44.61 -0.11 -37.56
CA LYS A 369 45.87 -0.83 -37.88
C LYS A 369 46.20 -2.05 -37.01
N GLU A 370 45.51 -2.33 -35.90
CA GLU A 370 45.88 -3.46 -35.00
C GLU A 370 44.74 -4.44 -34.64
N GLY A 371 43.53 -4.29 -35.21
CA GLY A 371 42.30 -4.92 -34.71
C GLY A 371 41.71 -6.13 -35.46
N ILE A 372 42.49 -7.03 -36.08
CA ILE A 372 41.91 -8.25 -36.71
C ILE A 372 41.91 -9.43 -35.72
N LYS A 373 40.86 -9.53 -34.88
CA LYS A 373 40.29 -10.80 -34.40
C LYS A 373 39.01 -10.64 -33.56
N GLU A 374 38.18 -11.68 -33.66
CA GLU A 374 36.99 -12.02 -32.84
C GLU A 374 35.69 -11.23 -33.06
N GLY A 375 34.58 -11.97 -32.95
CA GLY A 375 33.28 -11.61 -33.51
C GLY A 375 32.36 -10.87 -32.54
N VAL A 376 31.56 -9.95 -33.08
CA VAL A 376 30.71 -9.04 -32.30
C VAL A 376 29.47 -9.74 -31.76
N ARG A 377 29.29 -9.69 -30.44
CA ARG A 377 28.06 -10.01 -29.71
C ARG A 377 27.73 -8.85 -28.79
N GLY A 378 26.46 -8.44 -28.76
CA GLY A 378 25.89 -7.73 -27.61
C GLY A 378 25.34 -6.32 -27.88
N GLY A 379 24.35 -5.98 -27.05
CA GLY A 379 23.71 -4.69 -26.93
C GLY A 379 23.01 -4.57 -25.57
N VAL A 380 23.73 -4.91 -24.49
CA VAL A 380 23.24 -4.73 -23.11
C VAL A 380 23.63 -3.33 -22.67
N VAL A 381 22.63 -2.46 -22.48
CA VAL A 381 22.83 -1.17 -21.83
C VAL A 381 23.02 -1.43 -20.34
N ARG A 382 24.21 -1.12 -19.81
CA ARG A 382 24.51 -1.23 -18.38
C ARG A 382 24.21 0.11 -17.71
N ASP A 383 23.23 0.09 -16.83
CA ASP A 383 22.91 1.17 -15.91
C ASP A 383 23.48 0.81 -14.53
N ASP A 384 24.25 1.71 -13.89
CA ASP A 384 25.03 1.43 -12.68
C ASP A 384 24.22 1.73 -11.41
N SER A 385 23.28 0.84 -11.06
CA SER A 385 22.57 0.90 -9.78
C SER A 385 22.57 -0.42 -9.00
N ARG A 386 22.62 -0.34 -7.65
CA ARG A 386 22.94 -1.50 -6.79
C ARG A 386 21.75 -2.42 -6.52
N ARG A 387 20.54 -1.98 -6.84
CA ARG A 387 19.38 -2.86 -7.00
C ARG A 387 19.53 -3.54 -8.35
N GLN A 388 19.76 -4.86 -8.36
CA GLN A 388 19.87 -5.62 -9.61
C GLN A 388 18.56 -5.43 -10.36
N THR A 389 18.62 -4.63 -11.43
CA THR A 389 17.47 -4.20 -12.21
C THR A 389 17.64 -4.77 -13.61
N GLU A 390 17.09 -5.96 -13.80
CA GLU A 390 17.12 -6.64 -15.09
C GLU A 390 15.85 -6.29 -15.85
N ARG A 391 15.98 -5.44 -16.88
CA ARG A 391 14.89 -5.13 -17.80
C ARG A 391 14.91 -6.13 -18.95
N GLU A 392 13.95 -7.05 -18.94
CA GLU A 392 13.66 -7.91 -20.08
C GLU A 392 12.54 -7.28 -20.91
N SER A 393 12.59 -7.39 -22.23
CA SER A 393 11.48 -6.97 -23.09
C SER A 393 11.42 -7.83 -24.33
N ASN A 394 10.22 -8.25 -24.71
CA ASN A 394 9.99 -9.15 -25.83
C ASN A 394 8.54 -8.97 -26.35
N SER A 395 8.24 -9.48 -27.55
CA SER A 395 6.89 -9.47 -28.09
C SER A 395 6.48 -10.78 -28.76
N PHE A 396 5.16 -11.00 -28.77
CA PHE A 396 4.51 -12.16 -29.34
C PHE A 396 3.47 -11.68 -30.36
N ASN A 397 3.60 -12.07 -31.62
CA ASN A 397 2.54 -11.87 -32.60
C ASN A 397 1.33 -12.74 -32.23
N VAL A 398 0.14 -12.16 -32.29
CA VAL A 398 -1.12 -12.78 -31.89
C VAL A 398 -2.20 -12.59 -32.96
N SER A 399 -3.25 -13.39 -32.89
CA SER A 399 -4.35 -13.40 -33.87
C SER A 399 -5.71 -13.51 -33.17
N GLY A 400 -6.72 -12.88 -33.75
CA GLY A 400 -8.09 -12.88 -33.21
C GLY A 400 -8.21 -12.18 -31.84
N THR A 401 -8.72 -12.91 -30.86
CA THR A 401 -8.93 -12.46 -29.48
C THR A 401 -7.95 -13.22 -28.58
N PRO A 402 -6.74 -12.67 -28.33
CA PRO A 402 -5.74 -13.36 -27.52
C PRO A 402 -6.15 -13.41 -26.05
N ARG A 403 -5.86 -14.53 -25.39
CA ARG A 403 -5.92 -14.66 -23.94
C ARG A 403 -4.55 -14.27 -23.37
N VAL A 404 -4.49 -13.18 -22.61
CA VAL A 404 -3.27 -12.69 -21.99
C VAL A 404 -3.36 -12.88 -20.48
N ARG A 405 -2.43 -13.64 -19.91
CA ARG A 405 -2.29 -13.86 -18.47
C ARG A 405 -1.02 -13.17 -17.98
N VAL A 406 -1.15 -12.27 -17.01
CA VAL A 406 -0.05 -11.53 -16.39
C VAL A 406 -0.10 -11.78 -14.89
N GLU A 407 0.87 -12.54 -14.38
CA GLU A 407 0.97 -12.94 -12.98
C GLU A 407 2.31 -12.48 -12.42
N THR A 408 2.31 -11.78 -11.29
CA THR A 408 3.53 -11.51 -10.50
C THR A 408 3.29 -11.82 -9.03
N PHE A 409 4.36 -12.16 -8.31
CA PHE A 409 4.32 -12.39 -6.87
C PHE A 409 4.40 -11.07 -6.07
N ASP A 410 5.08 -10.06 -6.62
CA ASP A 410 5.18 -8.69 -6.11
C ASP A 410 5.59 -7.75 -7.27
N GLY A 411 5.22 -6.47 -7.18
CA GLY A 411 5.45 -5.45 -8.21
C GLY A 411 4.18 -5.03 -8.96
N ALA A 412 4.22 -3.82 -9.52
CA ALA A 412 3.10 -3.23 -10.24
C ALA A 412 2.88 -3.88 -11.62
N ILE A 413 1.64 -3.88 -12.10
CA ILE A 413 1.28 -4.32 -13.44
C ILE A 413 0.53 -3.18 -14.13
N SER A 414 1.09 -2.65 -15.22
CA SER A 414 0.40 -1.72 -16.12
C SER A 414 0.10 -2.42 -17.44
N VAL A 415 -1.15 -2.36 -17.88
CA VAL A 415 -1.62 -2.97 -19.14
C VAL A 415 -2.24 -1.90 -20.02
N HIS A 416 -1.69 -1.71 -21.21
CA HIS A 416 -2.10 -0.67 -22.17
C HIS A 416 -2.66 -1.30 -23.44
N ALA A 417 -3.81 -0.85 -23.91
CA ALA A 417 -4.40 -1.34 -25.15
C ALA A 417 -3.90 -0.60 -26.38
N TRP A 418 -3.44 -1.34 -27.39
CA TRP A 418 -2.97 -0.79 -28.68
C TRP A 418 -3.58 -1.48 -29.90
N ASP A 419 -3.33 -0.91 -31.08
CA ASP A 419 -3.95 -1.30 -32.35
C ASP A 419 -3.12 -2.30 -33.18
N LYS A 420 -2.10 -2.93 -32.56
CA LYS A 420 -1.28 -3.97 -33.21
C LYS A 420 -1.77 -5.38 -32.85
N PRO A 421 -1.66 -6.36 -33.76
CA PRO A 421 -1.89 -7.79 -33.49
C PRO A 421 -0.67 -8.42 -32.80
N GLU A 422 -0.20 -7.80 -31.72
CA GLU A 422 1.03 -8.10 -31.01
C GLU A 422 0.77 -7.95 -29.50
N VAL A 423 1.37 -8.79 -28.67
CA VAL A 423 1.49 -8.57 -27.23
C VAL A 423 2.96 -8.29 -26.94
N MET A 424 3.28 -7.08 -26.51
CA MET A 424 4.62 -6.68 -26.10
C MET A 424 4.66 -6.54 -24.58
N TYR A 425 5.75 -6.98 -23.94
CA TYR A 425 5.97 -6.71 -22.53
C TYR A 425 7.36 -6.15 -22.27
N THR A 426 7.45 -5.27 -21.29
CA THR A 426 8.64 -5.08 -20.46
C THR A 426 8.38 -5.76 -19.12
N ALA A 427 9.33 -6.59 -18.67
CA ALA A 427 9.43 -7.03 -17.29
C ALA A 427 10.66 -6.38 -16.66
N THR A 428 10.45 -5.50 -15.69
CA THR A 428 11.53 -4.87 -14.90
C THR A 428 11.66 -5.65 -13.59
N LYS A 429 12.57 -6.63 -13.60
CA LYS A 429 12.88 -7.44 -12.42
C LYS A 429 13.79 -6.61 -11.50
N ARG A 430 13.46 -6.51 -10.21
CA ARG A 430 14.24 -5.79 -9.20
C ARG A 430 14.51 -6.70 -8.00
N ALA A 431 15.77 -6.84 -7.60
CA ALA A 431 16.16 -7.64 -6.43
C ALA A 431 17.22 -6.93 -5.56
N SER A 432 17.33 -7.32 -4.28
CA SER A 432 18.27 -6.68 -3.34
C SER A 432 19.73 -7.07 -3.57
N ASP A 433 19.96 -8.25 -4.15
CA ASP A 433 21.28 -8.77 -4.51
C ASP A 433 21.18 -9.77 -5.68
N GLU A 434 22.34 -10.22 -6.18
CA GLU A 434 22.44 -11.15 -7.31
C GLU A 434 21.87 -12.54 -7.01
N ARG A 435 21.81 -12.96 -5.74
CA ARG A 435 21.20 -14.24 -5.35
C ARG A 435 19.69 -14.15 -5.42
N GLU A 436 19.08 -13.12 -4.84
CA GLU A 436 17.64 -12.85 -4.99
C GLU A 436 17.29 -12.65 -6.48
N MET A 437 18.16 -12.00 -7.26
CA MET A 437 17.99 -11.83 -8.71
C MET A 437 17.89 -13.19 -9.43
N GLN A 438 18.79 -14.13 -9.13
CA GLN A 438 18.72 -15.52 -9.64
C GLN A 438 17.48 -16.29 -9.16
N GLY A 439 16.85 -15.85 -8.06
CA GLY A 439 15.58 -16.38 -7.57
C GLY A 439 14.36 -15.99 -8.40
N ILE A 440 14.41 -14.88 -9.16
CA ILE A 440 13.30 -14.42 -9.98
C ILE A 440 13.18 -15.28 -11.25
N LYS A 441 12.11 -16.08 -11.31
CA LYS A 441 11.78 -16.93 -12.46
C LYS A 441 10.70 -16.25 -13.29
N LEU A 442 11.12 -15.65 -14.41
CA LEU A 442 10.19 -15.14 -15.42
C LEU A 442 9.91 -16.21 -16.48
N VAL A 443 8.63 -16.50 -16.70
CA VAL A 443 8.12 -17.36 -17.76
C VAL A 443 7.29 -16.49 -18.70
N ALA A 444 7.79 -16.27 -19.90
CA ALA A 444 7.07 -15.60 -20.98
C ALA A 444 6.87 -16.58 -22.14
N GLN A 445 5.62 -16.97 -22.41
CA GLN A 445 5.28 -17.99 -23.40
C GLN A 445 4.09 -17.54 -24.25
N GLY A 446 4.31 -17.48 -25.58
CA GLY A 446 3.24 -17.33 -26.57
C GLY A 446 2.86 -18.69 -27.16
N ALA A 447 1.70 -19.22 -26.81
CA ALA A 447 1.17 -20.47 -27.33
C ALA A 447 0.36 -20.21 -28.60
N GLY A 448 0.96 -20.50 -29.77
CA GLY A 448 0.26 -20.57 -31.06
C GLY A 448 -0.40 -19.27 -31.57
N GLY A 449 -0.09 -18.12 -30.96
CA GLY A 449 -0.65 -16.82 -31.35
C GLY A 449 -2.07 -16.53 -30.81
N SER A 450 -2.63 -17.37 -29.94
CA SER A 450 -3.94 -17.12 -29.30
C SER A 450 -3.88 -17.03 -27.78
N GLU A 451 -2.78 -17.44 -27.15
CA GLU A 451 -2.58 -17.32 -25.71
C GLU A 451 -1.16 -16.86 -25.39
N VAL A 452 -1.03 -15.91 -24.47
CA VAL A 452 0.23 -15.35 -23.99
C VAL A 452 0.22 -15.39 -22.47
N THR A 453 1.16 -16.11 -21.87
CA THR A 453 1.36 -16.14 -20.43
C THR A 453 2.67 -15.46 -20.06
N LEU A 454 2.56 -14.43 -19.22
CA LEU A 454 3.65 -13.73 -18.55
C LEU A 454 3.51 -14.02 -17.06
N ARG A 455 4.43 -14.80 -16.50
CA ARG A 455 4.42 -15.16 -15.08
C ARG A 455 5.78 -14.92 -14.46
N ALA A 456 5.83 -14.04 -13.48
CA ALA A 456 6.95 -13.93 -12.55
C ALA A 456 6.66 -14.73 -11.28
N ASP A 457 7.61 -15.58 -10.90
CA ASP A 457 7.61 -16.35 -9.66
C ASP A 457 8.95 -16.13 -8.93
N PHE A 458 9.00 -16.41 -7.63
CA PHE A 458 10.21 -16.22 -6.82
C PHE A 458 10.58 -17.49 -6.06
N ASP A 459 11.77 -18.02 -6.38
CA ASP A 459 12.30 -19.19 -5.69
C ASP A 459 12.77 -18.83 -4.28
N LYS A 460 11.97 -19.23 -3.29
CA LYS A 460 12.20 -18.97 -1.86
C LYS A 460 13.54 -19.54 -1.35
N SER A 461 14.22 -20.46 -2.06
CA SER A 461 15.58 -20.89 -1.70
C SER A 461 16.64 -19.78 -1.90
N HIS A 462 16.32 -18.76 -2.69
CA HIS A 462 17.17 -17.59 -2.96
C HIS A 462 16.86 -16.41 -2.04
N ALA A 463 15.76 -16.47 -1.27
CA ALA A 463 15.46 -15.52 -0.22
C ALA A 463 16.57 -15.46 0.83
N ARG A 464 16.70 -14.31 1.51
CA ARG A 464 17.55 -14.21 2.69
C ARG A 464 16.85 -14.89 3.87
N VAL A 465 17.50 -15.92 4.41
CA VAL A 465 17.04 -16.65 5.62
C VAL A 465 17.62 -15.97 6.84
N TYR A 466 16.77 -15.53 7.77
CA TYR A 466 17.16 -14.76 8.95
C TYR A 466 17.20 -15.60 10.24
N GLU A 467 16.41 -16.67 10.33
CA GLU A 467 16.44 -17.58 11.47
C GLU A 467 16.11 -19.00 11.03
N GLU A 468 16.97 -19.95 11.41
CA GLU A 468 16.76 -21.38 11.24
C GLU A 468 16.79 -22.05 12.63
N ARG A 469 15.73 -22.77 12.99
CA ARG A 469 15.59 -23.38 14.31
C ARG A 469 15.20 -24.85 14.15
N ASN A 470 16.05 -25.75 14.67
CA ASN A 470 15.90 -27.21 14.53
C ASN A 470 15.76 -27.69 13.07
N GLY A 471 16.55 -27.15 12.13
CA GLY A 471 16.53 -27.55 10.72
C GLY A 471 15.26 -27.16 9.96
N ARG A 472 14.52 -26.16 10.48
CA ARG A 472 13.40 -25.51 9.79
C ARG A 472 13.68 -24.02 9.67
N VAL A 473 13.52 -23.49 8.46
CA VAL A 473 13.52 -22.05 8.17
C VAL A 473 12.31 -21.42 8.84
N VAL A 474 12.54 -20.47 9.75
CA VAL A 474 11.49 -19.80 10.55
C VAL A 474 11.16 -18.41 10.00
N SER A 475 12.13 -17.75 9.36
CA SER A 475 11.95 -16.43 8.75
C SER A 475 12.77 -16.30 7.46
N PHE A 476 12.12 -15.85 6.39
CA PHE A 476 12.74 -15.41 5.15
C PHE A 476 12.20 -14.01 4.81
N SER A 477 13.06 -13.13 4.30
CA SER A 477 12.61 -11.93 3.60
C SER A 477 13.21 -11.89 2.19
N SER A 478 12.49 -11.21 1.30
CA SER A 478 12.90 -10.95 -0.07
C SER A 478 12.27 -9.63 -0.47
N ASN A 479 13.07 -8.72 -1.02
CA ASN A 479 12.56 -7.49 -1.66
C ASN A 479 12.62 -7.61 -3.20
N ALA A 480 12.62 -8.86 -3.69
CA ALA A 480 12.42 -9.18 -5.08
C ALA A 480 11.02 -8.70 -5.52
N SER A 481 10.93 -8.09 -6.70
CA SER A 481 9.68 -7.66 -7.32
C SER A 481 9.85 -7.68 -8.83
N VAL A 482 8.76 -7.87 -9.57
CA VAL A 482 8.75 -7.77 -11.03
C VAL A 482 7.63 -6.83 -11.43
N GLU A 483 8.01 -5.67 -11.94
CA GLU A 483 7.09 -4.71 -12.54
C GLU A 483 6.86 -5.06 -14.01
N PHE A 484 5.60 -5.19 -14.41
CA PHE A 484 5.20 -5.46 -15.78
C PHE A 484 4.57 -4.23 -16.43
N ASP A 485 5.04 -3.89 -17.63
CA ASP A 485 4.41 -2.94 -18.55
C ASP A 485 4.07 -3.72 -19.83
N VAL A 486 2.78 -3.90 -20.11
CA VAL A 486 2.28 -4.85 -21.11
C VAL A 486 1.34 -4.16 -22.10
N TYR A 487 1.67 -4.22 -23.38
CA TYR A 487 0.83 -3.73 -24.46
C TYR A 487 0.07 -4.89 -25.09
N VAL A 488 -1.26 -4.80 -25.11
CA VAL A 488 -2.15 -5.87 -25.61
C VAL A 488 -3.11 -5.34 -26.69
N PRO A 489 -3.58 -6.17 -27.64
CA PRO A 489 -4.60 -5.73 -28.60
C PRO A 489 -5.91 -5.32 -27.91
N ARG A 490 -6.63 -4.33 -28.45
CA ARG A 490 -7.92 -3.83 -27.90
C ARG A 490 -9.05 -4.86 -27.79
N SER A 491 -8.85 -6.09 -28.24
CA SER A 491 -9.78 -7.21 -28.21
C SER A 491 -9.32 -8.36 -27.30
N ALA A 492 -8.27 -8.17 -26.49
CA ALA A 492 -7.69 -9.20 -25.65
C ALA A 492 -8.59 -9.56 -24.45
N THR A 493 -8.66 -10.86 -24.13
CA THR A 493 -9.13 -11.34 -22.83
C THR A 493 -7.96 -11.29 -21.85
N LEU A 494 -8.10 -10.60 -20.73
CA LEU A 494 -7.01 -10.28 -19.82
C LEU A 494 -7.24 -10.89 -18.43
N PHE A 495 -6.26 -11.64 -17.95
CA PHE A 495 -6.16 -12.11 -16.56
C PHE A 495 -4.96 -11.46 -15.91
N VAL A 496 -5.16 -10.62 -14.88
CA VAL A 496 -4.08 -9.98 -14.13
C VAL A 496 -4.13 -10.43 -12.68
N SER A 497 -2.99 -10.85 -12.13
CA SER A 497 -2.84 -11.13 -10.70
C SER A 497 -1.49 -10.60 -10.20
N THR A 498 -1.51 -9.86 -9.10
CA THR A 498 -0.30 -9.49 -8.35
C THR A 498 -0.47 -9.83 -6.86
N GLY A 499 0.63 -9.85 -6.11
CA GLY A 499 0.60 -9.74 -4.65
C GLY A 499 0.06 -8.36 -4.26
N ASP A 500 0.93 -7.46 -3.83
CA ASP A 500 0.50 -6.16 -3.27
C ASP A 500 0.75 -4.96 -4.21
N GLY A 501 1.11 -5.24 -5.47
CA GLY A 501 1.38 -4.21 -6.48
C GLY A 501 0.12 -3.49 -6.98
N ARG A 502 0.28 -2.22 -7.40
CA ARG A 502 -0.76 -1.52 -8.15
C ARG A 502 -1.05 -2.24 -9.47
N VAL A 503 -2.32 -2.38 -9.82
CA VAL A 503 -2.74 -2.78 -11.17
C VAL A 503 -3.36 -1.60 -11.89
N ARG A 504 -2.90 -1.32 -13.12
CA ARG A 504 -3.52 -0.37 -14.03
C ARG A 504 -3.90 -1.06 -15.34
N VAL A 505 -5.12 -0.84 -15.84
CA VAL A 505 -5.57 -1.37 -17.14
C VAL A 505 -6.24 -0.26 -17.95
N GLU A 506 -5.72 0.02 -19.14
CA GLU A 506 -6.15 1.14 -19.98
C GLU A 506 -6.64 0.67 -21.36
N GLY A 507 -7.89 1.01 -21.71
CA GLY A 507 -8.44 0.87 -23.06
C GLY A 507 -8.70 -0.55 -23.56
N VAL A 508 -8.56 -1.58 -22.70
CA VAL A 508 -8.70 -3.00 -23.07
C VAL A 508 -10.18 -3.36 -23.24
N GLY A 509 -10.51 -4.08 -24.32
CA GLY A 509 -11.85 -4.58 -24.58
C GLY A 509 -11.91 -6.10 -24.61
N GLY A 510 -12.80 -6.70 -23.81
CA GLY A 510 -12.96 -8.15 -23.74
C GLY A 510 -13.53 -8.60 -22.39
N GLU A 511 -13.03 -9.73 -21.91
CA GLU A 511 -13.20 -10.17 -20.53
C GLU A 511 -11.91 -9.81 -19.76
N LEU A 512 -12.07 -9.12 -18.64
CA LEU A 512 -11.00 -8.61 -17.77
C LEU A 512 -11.20 -9.18 -16.37
N ASP A 513 -10.26 -9.99 -15.88
CA ASP A 513 -10.24 -10.54 -14.53
C ASP A 513 -8.98 -10.03 -13.82
N VAL A 514 -9.14 -9.08 -12.91
CA VAL A 514 -8.06 -8.31 -12.27
C VAL A 514 -8.06 -8.56 -10.78
N ARG A 515 -6.96 -9.10 -10.25
CA ARG A 515 -6.78 -9.39 -8.82
C ARG A 515 -5.49 -8.80 -8.25
N THR A 516 -5.57 -8.40 -6.99
CA THR A 516 -4.44 -8.04 -6.13
C THR A 516 -4.77 -8.39 -4.68
N GLY A 517 -3.75 -8.56 -3.85
CA GLY A 517 -3.82 -8.36 -2.40
C GLY A 517 -4.13 -6.89 -2.11
N ASP A 518 -3.20 -6.15 -1.52
CA ASP A 518 -3.56 -4.82 -0.99
C ASP A 518 -3.38 -3.64 -1.97
N GLY A 519 -2.93 -3.92 -3.20
CA GLY A 519 -2.65 -2.90 -4.22
C GLY A 519 -3.91 -2.18 -4.74
N PRO A 520 -3.83 -0.89 -5.14
CA PRO A 520 -4.94 -0.21 -5.79
C PRO A 520 -5.13 -0.72 -7.24
N VAL A 521 -6.39 -0.79 -7.67
CA VAL A 521 -6.80 -1.19 -9.02
C VAL A 521 -7.39 0.01 -9.75
N ASP A 522 -6.73 0.49 -10.80
CA ASP A 522 -7.18 1.60 -11.65
C ASP A 522 -7.50 1.06 -13.07
N VAL A 523 -8.77 1.11 -13.51
CA VAL A 523 -9.24 0.63 -14.84
C VAL A 523 -9.88 1.77 -15.61
N THR A 524 -9.32 2.15 -16.77
CA THR A 524 -9.76 3.34 -17.53
C THR A 524 -10.10 2.99 -18.98
N GLY A 525 -11.23 3.48 -19.48
CA GLY A 525 -11.66 3.36 -20.88
C GLY A 525 -11.84 1.91 -21.39
N ALA A 526 -11.97 0.93 -20.49
CA ALA A 526 -12.12 -0.48 -20.82
C ALA A 526 -13.57 -0.86 -21.17
N ARG A 527 -13.78 -2.00 -21.82
CA ARG A 527 -15.12 -2.45 -22.26
C ARG A 527 -15.29 -3.96 -22.22
N GLY A 528 -16.54 -4.42 -22.09
CA GLY A 528 -16.92 -5.83 -22.17
C GLY A 528 -17.42 -6.39 -20.84
N ARG A 529 -16.59 -7.19 -20.15
CA ARG A 529 -16.86 -7.77 -18.83
C ARG A 529 -15.67 -7.58 -17.91
N LEU A 530 -15.87 -6.91 -16.77
CA LEU A 530 -14.84 -6.68 -15.76
C LEU A 530 -15.18 -7.45 -14.47
N ARG A 531 -14.18 -8.11 -13.90
CA ARG A 531 -14.11 -8.53 -12.50
C ARG A 531 -12.85 -7.93 -11.88
N ALA A 532 -13.01 -7.07 -10.89
CA ALA A 532 -11.93 -6.41 -10.17
C ALA A 532 -12.00 -6.77 -8.68
N GLU A 533 -10.95 -7.36 -8.14
CA GLU A 533 -10.88 -7.82 -6.74
C GLU A 533 -9.58 -7.33 -6.10
N THR A 534 -9.69 -6.73 -4.91
CA THR A 534 -8.55 -6.35 -4.06
C THR A 534 -8.86 -6.69 -2.60
N GLY A 535 -7.82 -6.97 -1.82
CA GLY A 535 -7.85 -7.04 -0.36
C GLY A 535 -8.33 -5.72 0.21
N ASP A 536 -7.55 -4.64 0.11
CA ASP A 536 -7.91 -3.35 0.69
C ASP A 536 -7.63 -2.10 -0.16
N GLY A 537 -7.11 -2.31 -1.36
CA GLY A 537 -6.90 -1.24 -2.32
C GLY A 537 -8.20 -0.52 -2.68
N ARG A 538 -8.06 0.74 -3.13
CA ARG A 538 -9.15 1.39 -3.88
C ARG A 538 -9.38 0.62 -5.19
N ILE A 539 -10.63 0.61 -5.65
CA ILE A 539 -10.96 0.27 -7.03
C ILE A 539 -11.47 1.54 -7.71
N LEU A 540 -10.80 1.96 -8.78
CA LEU A 540 -11.23 3.04 -9.65
C LEU A 540 -11.55 2.45 -11.02
N VAL A 541 -12.78 2.64 -11.48
CA VAL A 541 -13.23 2.27 -12.83
C VAL A 541 -13.77 3.53 -13.50
N GLU A 542 -13.18 3.97 -14.60
CA GLU A 542 -13.57 5.20 -15.31
C GLU A 542 -13.83 4.94 -16.80
N GLY A 543 -14.90 5.53 -17.33
CA GLY A 543 -15.29 5.40 -18.74
C GLY A 543 -15.53 3.95 -19.19
N PHE A 544 -15.99 3.05 -18.31
CA PHE A 544 -16.21 1.64 -18.65
C PHE A 544 -17.50 1.42 -19.46
N ASP A 545 -17.55 0.42 -20.34
CA ASP A 545 -18.76 0.02 -21.08
C ASP A 545 -19.00 -1.49 -20.98
N GLY A 546 -20.04 -1.89 -20.24
CA GLY A 546 -20.50 -3.28 -20.18
C GLY A 546 -20.79 -3.83 -18.79
N ASP A 547 -20.48 -5.10 -18.56
CA ASP A 547 -20.77 -5.81 -17.31
C ASP A 547 -19.61 -5.62 -16.33
N ALA A 548 -19.85 -5.21 -15.08
CA ALA A 548 -18.78 -5.00 -14.10
C ALA A 548 -19.10 -5.59 -12.70
N GLU A 549 -18.13 -6.30 -12.14
CA GLU A 549 -18.08 -6.72 -10.75
C GLU A 549 -16.83 -6.15 -10.06
N ALA A 550 -17.01 -5.46 -8.94
CA ALA A 550 -15.93 -4.85 -8.16
C ALA A 550 -16.04 -5.26 -6.69
N ARG A 551 -14.95 -5.76 -6.09
CA ARG A 551 -14.91 -6.23 -4.69
C ARG A 551 -13.65 -5.75 -3.97
N THR A 552 -13.81 -5.14 -2.81
CA THR A 552 -12.73 -4.75 -1.90
C THR A 552 -13.10 -5.10 -0.46
N GLY A 553 -12.11 -5.28 0.40
CA GLY A 553 -12.24 -5.48 1.85
C GLY A 553 -12.83 -4.24 2.50
N ASP A 554 -12.06 -3.16 2.65
CA ASP A 554 -12.58 -1.86 3.13
C ASP A 554 -12.25 -0.66 2.21
N GLY A 555 -11.67 -0.91 1.03
CA GLY A 555 -11.31 0.14 0.08
C GLY A 555 -12.50 0.93 -0.48
N ARG A 556 -12.23 2.14 -1.00
CA ARG A 556 -13.21 2.92 -1.77
C ARG A 556 -13.36 2.31 -3.17
N ILE A 557 -14.60 2.10 -3.62
CA ILE A 557 -14.91 1.76 -5.01
C ILE A 557 -15.48 3.02 -5.70
N THR A 558 -14.86 3.46 -6.79
CA THR A 558 -15.37 4.52 -7.66
C THR A 558 -15.66 3.93 -9.03
N LEU A 559 -16.88 4.14 -9.52
CA LEU A 559 -17.44 3.51 -10.71
C LEU A 559 -18.02 4.58 -11.61
N ASP A 560 -17.44 4.75 -12.79
CA ASP A 560 -17.94 5.61 -13.86
C ASP A 560 -17.97 4.82 -15.17
N GLY A 561 -19.14 4.78 -15.82
CA GLY A 561 -19.32 4.01 -17.04
C GLY A 561 -20.78 3.76 -17.44
N ASN A 562 -20.92 3.24 -18.65
CA ASN A 562 -22.16 2.73 -19.22
C ASN A 562 -22.31 1.25 -18.83
N PHE A 563 -22.70 1.00 -17.57
CA PHE A 563 -22.85 -0.36 -17.09
C PHE A 563 -24.13 -1.02 -17.61
N ARG A 564 -24.03 -2.29 -18.05
CA ARG A 564 -25.16 -3.18 -18.39
C ARG A 564 -25.62 -3.97 -17.17
N THR A 565 -24.69 -4.61 -16.47
CA THR A 565 -24.90 -5.15 -15.12
C THR A 565 -23.79 -4.65 -14.21
N LEU A 566 -24.12 -4.30 -12.97
CA LEU A 566 -23.14 -3.79 -12.01
C LEU A 566 -23.30 -4.48 -10.65
N ALA A 567 -22.21 -5.00 -10.11
CA ALA A 567 -22.14 -5.57 -8.77
C ALA A 567 -20.92 -5.01 -8.03
N ALA A 568 -21.13 -4.17 -7.02
CA ALA A 568 -20.06 -3.56 -6.23
C ALA A 568 -20.18 -3.97 -4.77
N HIS A 569 -19.09 -4.43 -4.15
CA HIS A 569 -19.07 -4.91 -2.77
C HIS A 569 -17.86 -4.36 -2.01
N THR A 570 -18.11 -3.70 -0.89
CA THR A 570 -17.08 -3.31 0.09
C THR A 570 -17.56 -3.68 1.49
N GLY A 571 -16.64 -3.81 2.45
CA GLY A 571 -16.93 -3.84 3.88
C GLY A 571 -17.28 -2.44 4.34
N ASP A 572 -16.31 -1.70 4.85
CA ASP A 572 -16.54 -0.37 5.41
C ASP A 572 -16.37 0.79 4.40
N GLY A 573 -15.94 0.50 3.18
CA GLY A 573 -15.61 1.50 2.17
C GLY A 573 -16.80 2.28 1.61
N THR A 574 -16.51 3.40 0.95
CA THR A 574 -17.52 4.14 0.17
C THR A 574 -17.61 3.58 -1.25
N ILE A 575 -18.82 3.37 -1.75
CA ILE A 575 -19.08 3.09 -3.17
C ILE A 575 -19.62 4.37 -3.83
N SER A 576 -18.89 4.94 -4.78
CA SER A 576 -19.34 6.07 -5.61
C SER A 576 -19.67 5.57 -7.01
N LEU A 577 -20.92 5.75 -7.46
CA LEU A 577 -21.38 5.43 -8.82
C LEU A 577 -21.80 6.72 -9.54
N SER A 578 -21.08 7.04 -10.60
CA SER A 578 -21.46 8.06 -11.58
C SER A 578 -22.45 7.47 -12.58
N VAL A 579 -23.65 8.05 -12.67
CA VAL A 579 -24.77 7.59 -13.49
C VAL A 579 -24.94 8.53 -14.69
N PRO A 580 -24.75 8.04 -15.94
CA PRO A 580 -25.01 8.82 -17.16
C PRO A 580 -26.46 9.28 -17.29
N ASP A 581 -26.65 10.46 -17.87
CA ASP A 581 -27.97 10.99 -18.23
C ASP A 581 -28.75 10.02 -19.14
N GLY A 582 -30.04 9.83 -18.83
CA GLY A 582 -30.92 8.90 -19.55
C GLY A 582 -30.79 7.42 -19.15
N THR A 583 -29.93 7.07 -18.20
CA THR A 583 -29.81 5.69 -17.67
C THR A 583 -31.16 5.21 -17.10
N ASN A 584 -31.58 4.00 -17.47
CA ASN A 584 -32.76 3.32 -16.93
C ASN A 584 -32.33 2.10 -16.13
N ALA A 585 -32.15 2.27 -14.82
CA ALA A 585 -31.58 1.24 -13.94
C ALA A 585 -32.30 1.16 -12.59
N THR A 586 -32.06 0.09 -11.85
CA THR A 586 -32.62 -0.17 -10.52
C THR A 586 -31.46 -0.44 -9.58
N VAL A 587 -31.12 0.53 -8.72
CA VAL A 587 -30.05 0.35 -7.72
C VAL A 587 -30.60 -0.38 -6.52
N GLU A 588 -29.99 -1.51 -6.17
CA GLU A 588 -30.26 -2.28 -4.96
C GLU A 588 -29.10 -2.14 -4.00
N THR A 589 -29.37 -1.71 -2.77
CA THR A 589 -28.32 -1.52 -1.77
C THR A 589 -28.80 -1.82 -0.36
N ASN A 590 -27.92 -2.44 0.44
CA ASN A 590 -28.12 -2.63 1.88
C ASN A 590 -27.49 -1.50 2.72
N ALA A 591 -26.92 -0.47 2.09
CA ALA A 591 -26.24 0.62 2.78
C ALA A 591 -27.18 1.41 3.70
N GLU A 592 -26.74 1.68 4.92
CA GLU A 592 -27.48 2.55 5.85
C GLU A 592 -27.58 3.98 5.30
N SER A 593 -26.48 4.48 4.73
CA SER A 593 -26.35 5.81 4.14
C SER A 593 -26.25 5.73 2.62
N VAL A 594 -27.23 6.30 1.92
CA VAL A 594 -27.19 6.49 0.46
C VAL A 594 -27.33 7.98 0.17
N PHE A 595 -26.31 8.58 -0.43
CA PHE A 595 -26.32 9.97 -0.88
C PHE A 595 -26.65 10.03 -2.37
N ASN A 596 -27.55 10.93 -2.76
CA ASN A 596 -27.93 11.15 -4.15
C ASN A 596 -27.56 12.58 -4.57
N ASP A 597 -26.59 12.69 -5.46
CA ASP A 597 -26.10 13.93 -6.03
C ASP A 597 -26.70 14.13 -7.45
N GLY A 598 -27.98 14.49 -7.47
CA GLY A 598 -28.68 14.93 -8.70
C GLY A 598 -29.26 13.83 -9.62
N VAL A 599 -29.21 12.56 -9.25
CA VAL A 599 -29.82 11.47 -10.06
C VAL A 599 -31.33 11.41 -9.80
N ALA A 600 -32.15 11.37 -10.86
CA ALA A 600 -33.60 11.25 -10.73
C ALA A 600 -34.01 9.82 -10.32
N VAL A 601 -34.26 9.61 -9.02
CA VAL A 601 -34.64 8.31 -8.44
C VAL A 601 -36.06 8.32 -7.88
N ALA A 602 -36.79 7.23 -8.13
CA ALA A 602 -38.01 6.88 -7.42
C ALA A 602 -37.73 5.70 -6.48
N GLU A 603 -37.76 5.92 -5.17
CA GLU A 603 -37.65 4.85 -4.18
C GLU A 603 -38.91 4.00 -4.19
N THR A 604 -38.75 2.68 -4.31
CA THR A 604 -39.89 1.74 -4.27
C THR A 604 -39.97 1.16 -2.85
N PRO A 605 -41.11 1.29 -2.14
CA PRO A 605 -41.27 0.64 -0.83
C PRO A 605 -41.19 -0.88 -1.02
N ASN A 606 -40.34 -1.56 -0.24
CA ASN A 606 -40.25 -3.02 -0.25
C ASN A 606 -39.85 -3.56 1.14
N GLU A 607 -40.31 -4.77 1.44
CA GLU A 607 -40.23 -5.40 2.76
C GLU A 607 -38.92 -6.19 2.93
N ALA A 608 -37.77 -5.51 3.01
CA ALA A 608 -36.48 -6.14 3.33
C ALA A 608 -35.38 -5.14 3.76
N ARG A 609 -34.26 -5.67 4.29
CA ARG A 609 -32.98 -4.95 4.55
C ARG A 609 -32.26 -4.42 3.30
N VAL A 610 -32.95 -4.25 2.17
CA VAL A 610 -32.38 -3.80 0.89
C VAL A 610 -33.26 -2.69 0.31
N ARG A 611 -32.70 -1.49 0.18
CA ARG A 611 -33.34 -0.35 -0.49
C ARG A 611 -33.24 -0.53 -2.00
N ARG A 612 -34.34 -0.27 -2.71
CA ARG A 612 -34.44 -0.37 -4.17
C ARG A 612 -34.83 0.99 -4.77
N TRP A 613 -33.91 1.59 -5.50
CA TRP A 613 -34.04 2.92 -6.10
C TRP A 613 -34.13 2.83 -7.62
N ARG A 614 -35.25 3.28 -8.19
CA ARG A 614 -35.51 3.23 -9.63
C ARG A 614 -35.03 4.51 -10.30
N ILE A 615 -33.98 4.42 -11.12
CA ILE A 615 -33.50 5.50 -11.97
C ILE A 615 -34.30 5.47 -13.29
N GLY A 616 -34.90 6.60 -13.66
CA GLY A 616 -35.68 6.73 -14.89
C GLY A 616 -36.90 5.82 -14.94
N GLY A 617 -37.06 5.07 -16.03
CA GLY A 617 -38.12 4.09 -16.25
C GLY A 617 -38.02 2.83 -15.37
N GLY A 618 -36.85 2.57 -14.78
CA GLY A 618 -36.51 1.27 -14.19
C GLY A 618 -36.12 0.27 -15.27
N GLY A 619 -35.08 -0.52 -14.99
CA GLY A 619 -34.49 -1.43 -15.96
C GLY A 619 -33.48 -2.34 -15.30
N GLN A 620 -32.28 -2.41 -15.88
CA GLN A 620 -31.15 -3.21 -15.41
C GLN A 620 -30.84 -3.01 -13.92
N VAL A 621 -30.53 -4.09 -13.20
CA VAL A 621 -30.30 -4.05 -11.75
C VAL A 621 -28.81 -3.82 -11.46
N PHE A 622 -28.53 -2.85 -10.58
CA PHE A 622 -27.20 -2.53 -10.08
C PHE A 622 -27.14 -2.83 -8.58
N THR A 623 -26.37 -3.82 -8.17
CA THR A 623 -26.27 -4.25 -6.76
C THR A 623 -25.04 -3.61 -6.12
N LEU A 624 -25.24 -2.66 -5.19
CA LEU A 624 -24.18 -1.94 -4.49
C LEU A 624 -24.25 -2.28 -2.99
N ARG A 625 -23.33 -3.12 -2.50
CA ARG A 625 -23.30 -3.57 -1.11
C ARG A 625 -22.14 -2.98 -0.33
N THR A 626 -22.45 -2.46 0.84
CA THR A 626 -21.49 -2.04 1.86
C THR A 626 -21.99 -2.52 3.21
N GLY A 627 -21.09 -2.77 4.16
CA GLY A 627 -21.42 -2.98 5.57
C GLY A 627 -21.84 -1.64 6.19
N ASP A 628 -20.87 -0.96 6.80
CA ASP A 628 -21.09 0.30 7.53
C ASP A 628 -20.71 1.55 6.72
N GLY A 629 -20.35 1.38 5.44
CA GLY A 629 -19.99 2.45 4.53
C GLY A 629 -21.17 3.16 3.86
N ARG A 630 -20.86 4.06 2.93
CA ARG A 630 -21.84 4.88 2.20
C ARG A 630 -21.88 4.50 0.72
N VAL A 631 -23.08 4.48 0.15
CA VAL A 631 -23.27 4.56 -1.32
C VAL A 631 -23.49 6.02 -1.71
N VAL A 632 -22.78 6.48 -2.74
CA VAL A 632 -22.94 7.82 -3.34
C VAL A 632 -23.32 7.62 -4.79
N LEU A 633 -24.53 8.03 -5.17
CA LEU A 633 -24.92 8.15 -6.58
C LEU A 633 -24.64 9.58 -7.01
N ARG A 634 -23.94 9.76 -8.13
CA ARG A 634 -23.71 11.06 -8.76
C ARG A 634 -24.28 11.08 -10.16
N ARG A 635 -24.87 12.20 -10.57
CA ARG A 635 -25.14 12.46 -11.98
C ARG A 635 -23.81 12.74 -12.70
N ARG A 636 -23.61 12.10 -13.85
CA ARG A 636 -22.49 12.35 -14.77
C ARG A 636 -22.89 13.39 -15.82
#